data_AF-A0A8T1U103-F1
#
_entry.id   AF-A0A8T1U103-F1
#
_cell.length_a   1.000
_cell.length_b   1.000
_cell.length_c   1.000
_cell.angle_alpha   90.00
_cell.angle_beta   90.00
_cell.angle_gamma   90.00
#
_symmetry.space_group_name_H-M   'P 1'
#
loop_
_entity.id
_entity.type
_entity.pdbx_description
1 polymer ?
#
loop_
_entity_poly.entity_id
_entity_poly.type
_entity_poly.pdbx_seq_one_letter_code
_entity_poly.pdbx_strand_id
1 'polypeptide(L)'
;LACAHLRFCRGGEALELPSVGQDKTTAATTRNESELGVKMMTKKAQVVGVVLVLAIIGVIVGVMVTRKASSSASESSGTTSSGSGASVSSSDSDSTTTSSSSGKSSVSKKKKTTSSSGSGTGSITSDPTSAKYTLSAFAIGDWGTTVTQDSCCTRSSTYNDYDVNAEDIVANLMDQQATAASATPKCVLSHGDNFYWTGIDSEGSRDSRFTTTFEKKYGGDNIKNVPWVNVLGNHDYGGASYICSDDKGLAACSSADELVKALSNKFQWQSDYTSPNDNRWVLKDHFYVYSIEDKDSGVSIDIFNVDAGDASTHGAQQTCCQCYGYAEGSDKKCKNVARGDKLCSGGDTEMFDACFDKFTEWSDDSRKQLAKEVAASTATWKIVNSHYSPYAHYDEAGMKKWFDILQDSGVQLWMNGHTHGENHDYSSGYAIHFVNNGAGGGIQKESASGIPEYAAGDVEALWAYGGHEYGFMSVEASEEWLKLQYHTADDSWSFAESFKSTKVGGVATKHCWYIPLDGGEGKDSVGQPGFGTLQIRFEWTRDFFILGKVGGNQTEQMAINKRLIIIGIVVLCAVVGAIVGVLVATKSDSSSTSSEESANASGSTSSGSSGGTSSSTSKKSSNSSTGSSSVTATVTSDPTSVTYSLAAFAIGDWGTTVTKDSCCTRSETYNNFDVVAEDVVSSLMNTQAGDADVKPKAILSHGDNFYWTGINSEDGRDSRFTSTFEGKFDGDNLAGIPFVNVLGNHDYGGASYICSDGDNNAKCSTTDELITALENKFKWQQEYTSPNDDRWVLKDHFYVYTIEDADSGVSIDIFNVDSGDADVHAAQQVCCQCYGYSEGDDDSCNSVARGDDFCAGGDADMYDSCFAKFTEWSDDSRKQLAEKVQTSNATWKIVNSHYSPSVHYAETGMKEWFDILEGSGIHAWVYGHTHGEKHDYSESLGVHFVENGAGGGIQKESASGLTTYAAEYVSNVWTYTGDEYGFFSLTASEDWLKLQYHTADDSWTFGSSMGATTAGGVETKHCWYIPADGTKGEECSS
;
A
#
# COMPACT_ATOMS: atom_id res chain seq x y z
N LEU A 1 7.36 45.64 42.02
CA LEU A 1 7.94 46.85 41.40
C LEU A 1 9.01 46.34 40.44
N ALA A 2 9.04 46.66 39.14
CA ALA A 2 8.99 47.98 38.48
C ALA A 2 10.29 48.79 38.74
N CYS A 3 10.93 49.45 37.76
CA CYS A 3 10.85 49.40 36.29
C CYS A 3 12.06 50.16 35.69
N ALA A 4 12.11 50.33 34.36
CA ALA A 4 12.97 51.22 33.57
C ALA A 4 14.48 50.88 33.50
N HIS A 5 15.16 50.82 32.34
CA HIS A 5 15.26 51.70 31.14
C HIS A 5 16.21 52.91 31.30
N LEU A 6 17.32 52.94 30.53
CA LEU A 6 17.49 53.84 29.35
C LEU A 6 18.90 53.83 28.70
N ARG A 7 18.92 53.49 27.40
CA ARG A 7 19.72 54.07 26.27
C ARG A 7 21.26 54.23 26.30
N PHE A 8 21.88 53.56 25.31
CA PHE A 8 22.70 54.11 24.22
C PHE A 8 23.76 55.21 24.51
N CYS A 9 25.01 54.97 24.09
CA CYS A 9 25.50 55.59 22.83
C CYS A 9 26.73 54.87 22.21
N ARG A 10 26.97 55.16 20.92
CA ARG A 10 27.96 54.55 20.01
C ARG A 10 29.44 54.79 20.37
N GLY A 11 30.31 53.90 19.86
CA GLY A 11 31.53 54.30 19.15
C GLY A 11 32.83 53.64 19.61
N GLY A 12 33.53 52.96 18.69
CA GLY A 12 34.86 52.37 18.95
C GLY A 12 35.16 51.15 18.06
N GLU A 13 35.61 51.40 16.82
CA GLU A 13 36.11 50.36 15.92
C GLU A 13 37.59 50.00 16.21
N ALA A 14 38.09 49.05 15.41
CA ALA A 14 39.47 48.97 14.91
C ALA A 14 40.56 48.20 15.70
N LEU A 15 40.80 46.98 15.19
CA LEU A 15 42.06 46.50 14.59
C LEU A 15 43.18 45.83 15.43
N GLU A 16 43.69 44.78 14.77
CA GLU A 16 45.07 44.25 14.71
C GLU A 16 45.67 43.38 15.84
N LEU A 17 45.67 42.07 15.54
CA LEU A 17 46.69 41.08 15.94
C LEU A 17 48.09 41.50 15.42
N PRO A 18 49.21 41.01 16.00
CA PRO A 18 49.81 39.81 15.40
C PRO A 18 50.62 38.85 16.33
N SER A 19 50.25 37.56 16.27
CA SER A 19 51.08 36.33 16.10
C SER A 19 52.34 35.97 16.96
N VAL A 20 52.69 34.67 16.87
CA VAL A 20 53.92 33.95 17.34
C VAL A 20 54.03 33.68 18.86
N GLY A 21 54.34 32.47 19.35
CA GLY A 21 54.47 31.15 18.70
C GLY A 21 55.23 30.08 19.54
N GLN A 22 55.26 28.83 19.02
CA GLN A 22 56.09 27.66 19.41
C GLN A 22 55.76 26.78 20.65
N ASP A 23 55.38 25.53 20.33
CA ASP A 23 55.98 24.24 20.72
C ASP A 23 56.41 23.92 22.18
N LYS A 24 55.87 22.79 22.70
CA LYS A 24 56.68 21.54 22.87
C LYS A 24 55.89 20.26 23.14
N THR A 25 56.56 19.12 22.99
CA THR A 25 56.00 17.77 22.84
C THR A 25 56.49 16.75 23.89
N THR A 26 55.67 15.72 24.17
CA THR A 26 56.02 14.41 24.81
C THR A 26 56.52 14.46 26.27
N ALA A 27 56.44 13.42 27.11
CA ALA A 27 56.27 11.97 26.86
C ALA A 27 55.50 11.23 28.00
N ALA A 28 55.31 9.91 27.85
CA ALA A 28 54.51 9.06 28.75
C ALA A 28 55.31 8.35 29.87
N THR A 29 54.63 7.65 30.79
CA THR A 29 55.18 6.54 31.59
C THR A 29 54.08 5.51 31.90
N THR A 30 54.44 4.24 32.10
CA THR A 30 53.53 3.06 32.09
C THR A 30 53.66 2.15 33.32
N ARG A 31 52.64 1.31 33.59
CA ARG A 31 52.69 -0.12 34.04
C ARG A 31 51.26 -0.62 34.41
N ASN A 32 50.76 -1.75 33.88
CA ASN A 32 51.02 -3.18 34.22
C ASN A 32 50.49 -3.56 35.63
N GLU A 33 49.87 -4.73 35.89
CA GLU A 33 49.27 -5.81 35.05
C GLU A 33 48.64 -6.87 35.99
N SER A 34 47.66 -7.67 35.53
CA SER A 34 47.37 -9.00 36.12
C SER A 34 46.50 -9.87 35.20
N GLU A 35 47.02 -11.05 34.82
CA GLU A 35 46.31 -12.06 34.01
C GLU A 35 45.35 -12.94 34.85
N LEU A 36 44.35 -13.55 34.19
CA LEU A 36 43.84 -14.93 34.39
C LEU A 36 42.54 -15.12 33.58
N GLY A 37 42.33 -16.14 32.75
CA GLY A 37 43.25 -17.17 32.25
C GLY A 37 42.51 -18.22 31.40
N VAL A 38 42.89 -18.41 30.14
CA VAL A 38 42.19 -19.33 29.19
C VAL A 38 42.49 -20.80 29.49
N LYS A 39 41.47 -21.67 29.40
CA LYS A 39 41.64 -23.14 29.40
C LYS A 39 41.04 -23.77 28.15
N MET A 40 41.85 -24.56 27.45
CA MET A 40 41.42 -25.37 26.30
C MET A 40 40.55 -26.56 26.73
N MET A 41 39.61 -26.97 25.89
CA MET A 41 39.11 -28.36 25.85
C MET A 41 39.70 -29.12 24.66
N THR A 42 39.80 -30.45 24.79
CA THR A 42 40.73 -31.27 24.00
C THR A 42 40.14 -31.93 22.76
N LYS A 43 40.99 -32.17 21.75
CA LYS A 43 40.71 -32.88 20.48
C LYS A 43 40.30 -34.36 20.65
N LYS A 44 39.15 -34.66 21.27
CA LYS A 44 38.55 -36.01 21.32
C LYS A 44 37.03 -36.07 21.06
N ALA A 45 36.31 -34.95 21.06
CA ALA A 45 34.86 -34.94 20.78
C ALA A 45 34.53 -35.16 19.28
N GLN A 46 35.38 -34.70 18.36
CA GLN A 46 35.06 -34.58 16.93
C GLN A 46 35.05 -35.91 16.13
N VAL A 47 35.43 -37.05 16.72
CA VAL A 47 35.56 -38.33 15.99
C VAL A 47 34.33 -39.24 16.15
N VAL A 48 33.51 -39.06 17.20
CA VAL A 48 32.36 -39.93 17.47
C VAL A 48 31.13 -39.56 16.62
N GLY A 49 30.89 -38.26 16.39
CA GLY A 49 29.71 -37.79 15.63
C GLY A 49 29.69 -38.24 14.17
N VAL A 50 30.84 -38.20 13.49
CA VAL A 50 30.95 -38.55 12.06
C VAL A 50 30.58 -40.03 11.80
N VAL A 51 30.94 -40.93 12.72
CA VAL A 51 30.62 -42.37 12.60
C VAL A 51 29.13 -42.63 12.77
N LEU A 52 28.45 -41.87 13.64
CA LEU A 52 26.99 -41.98 13.85
C LEU A 52 26.19 -41.51 12.62
N VAL A 53 26.56 -40.38 12.02
CA VAL A 53 25.88 -39.85 10.82
C VAL A 53 25.99 -40.83 9.64
N LEU A 54 27.18 -41.38 9.41
CA LEU A 54 27.40 -42.37 8.33
C LEU A 54 26.63 -43.68 8.56
N ALA A 55 26.48 -44.12 9.82
CA ALA A 55 25.68 -45.30 10.15
C ALA A 55 24.17 -45.10 9.85
N ILE A 56 23.64 -43.90 10.15
CA ILE A 56 22.23 -43.57 9.88
C ILE A 56 21.94 -43.53 8.37
N ILE A 57 22.83 -42.91 7.58
CA ILE A 57 22.71 -42.87 6.11
C ILE A 57 22.70 -44.29 5.52
N GLY A 58 23.54 -45.19 6.02
CA GLY A 58 23.57 -46.60 5.59
C GLY A 58 22.25 -47.36 5.83
N VAL A 59 21.52 -47.05 6.90
CA VAL A 59 20.20 -47.64 7.19
C VAL A 59 19.13 -47.12 6.21
N ILE A 60 19.13 -45.81 5.94
CA ILE A 60 18.15 -45.18 5.05
C ILE A 60 18.24 -45.75 3.62
N VAL A 61 19.46 -45.88 3.08
CA VAL A 61 19.72 -46.47 1.76
C VAL A 61 19.28 -47.95 1.72
N GLY A 62 19.52 -48.71 2.79
CA GLY A 62 19.11 -50.12 2.88
C GLY A 62 17.59 -50.31 2.80
N VAL A 63 16.80 -49.45 3.44
CA VAL A 63 15.33 -49.53 3.43
C VAL A 63 14.76 -49.25 2.03
N MET A 64 15.25 -48.24 1.31
CA MET A 64 14.73 -47.88 -0.01
C MET A 64 14.92 -48.98 -1.07
N VAL A 65 16.04 -49.71 -1.05
CA VAL A 65 16.29 -50.80 -2.00
C VAL A 65 15.29 -51.95 -1.85
N THR A 66 14.81 -52.21 -0.63
CA THR A 66 13.92 -53.36 -0.35
C THR A 66 12.44 -53.17 -0.74
N ARG A 67 12.00 -51.96 -1.10
CA ARG A 67 10.58 -51.70 -1.45
C ARG A 67 10.23 -51.71 -2.94
N LYS A 68 11.20 -51.84 -3.85
CA LYS A 68 10.96 -51.85 -5.31
C LYS A 68 10.91 -53.26 -5.95
N ALA A 69 10.52 -54.27 -5.18
CA ALA A 69 10.58 -55.69 -5.59
C ALA A 69 9.37 -56.53 -5.15
N SER A 70 8.18 -56.22 -5.67
CA SER A 70 7.06 -57.18 -5.85
C SER A 70 6.13 -56.68 -6.95
N SER A 71 5.54 -57.60 -7.71
CA SER A 71 5.04 -57.35 -9.06
C SER A 71 3.52 -57.34 -9.19
N SER A 72 3.08 -56.82 -10.34
CA SER A 72 1.71 -56.86 -10.86
C SER A 72 1.11 -58.27 -10.95
N ALA A 73 -0.23 -58.30 -10.88
CA ALA A 73 -1.08 -59.28 -11.55
C ALA A 73 -2.40 -58.58 -11.96
N SER A 74 -2.93 -58.90 -13.13
CA SER A 74 -4.15 -58.31 -13.68
C SER A 74 -5.02 -59.38 -14.33
N GLU A 75 -6.30 -59.44 -13.97
CA GLU A 75 -7.33 -60.15 -14.74
C GLU A 75 -8.61 -59.30 -14.82
N SER A 76 -9.51 -59.64 -15.73
CA SER A 76 -10.61 -58.79 -16.18
C SER A 76 -11.90 -59.56 -16.46
N SER A 77 -12.99 -58.81 -16.76
CA SER A 77 -14.27 -59.17 -17.39
C SER A 77 -15.52 -58.93 -16.53
N GLY A 78 -16.64 -58.50 -17.16
CA GLY A 78 -17.94 -58.36 -16.49
C GLY A 78 -18.87 -57.22 -16.99
N THR A 79 -19.48 -57.38 -18.16
CA THR A 79 -20.75 -56.72 -18.55
C THR A 79 -21.91 -57.13 -17.59
N THR A 80 -23.05 -56.45 -17.35
CA THR A 80 -23.85 -55.34 -17.96
C THR A 80 -24.97 -54.96 -16.95
N SER A 81 -25.92 -54.00 -17.09
CA SER A 81 -26.34 -53.00 -18.10
C SER A 81 -27.40 -52.03 -17.49
N SER A 82 -27.49 -50.79 -18.01
CA SER A 82 -28.72 -49.95 -18.20
C SER A 82 -29.82 -49.83 -17.12
N GLY A 83 -30.23 -48.59 -16.79
CA GLY A 83 -31.55 -48.30 -16.20
C GLY A 83 -31.72 -46.84 -15.76
N SER A 84 -32.79 -46.16 -16.23
CA SER A 84 -33.04 -44.72 -15.99
C SER A 84 -34.36 -44.46 -15.25
N GLY A 85 -34.42 -43.39 -14.46
CA GLY A 85 -35.68 -42.64 -14.20
C GLY A 85 -36.20 -42.57 -12.76
N ALA A 86 -36.29 -41.34 -12.23
CA ALA A 86 -37.52 -40.59 -11.87
C ALA A 86 -38.80 -41.37 -11.40
N SER A 87 -39.65 -40.85 -10.49
CA SER A 87 -39.66 -39.64 -9.63
C SER A 87 -40.93 -39.63 -8.71
N VAL A 88 -41.09 -38.61 -7.83
CA VAL A 88 -42.32 -38.14 -7.10
C VAL A 88 -43.06 -39.13 -6.15
N SER A 89 -43.89 -38.74 -5.15
CA SER A 89 -44.23 -37.47 -4.45
C SER A 89 -45.04 -37.73 -3.16
N SER A 90 -45.23 -36.71 -2.29
CA SER A 90 -46.44 -36.43 -1.43
C SER A 90 -46.89 -37.46 -0.35
N SER A 91 -47.60 -37.12 0.74
CA SER A 91 -47.88 -35.85 1.46
C SER A 91 -48.60 -36.13 2.82
N ASP A 92 -48.55 -35.18 3.78
CA ASP A 92 -49.46 -34.98 4.93
C ASP A 92 -49.59 -36.13 5.99
N SER A 93 -50.26 -36.00 7.15
CA SER A 93 -51.13 -34.92 7.69
C SER A 93 -51.19 -34.83 9.24
N ASP A 94 -51.41 -33.60 9.74
CA ASP A 94 -52.27 -33.21 10.88
C ASP A 94 -51.93 -33.64 12.36
N SER A 95 -52.82 -33.29 13.30
CA SER A 95 -52.52 -32.87 14.67
C SER A 95 -53.57 -33.33 15.72
N THR A 96 -53.26 -33.28 17.05
CA THR A 96 -54.16 -32.78 18.13
C THR A 96 -53.63 -32.84 19.60
N THR A 97 -53.50 -31.66 20.22
CA THR A 97 -53.92 -31.23 21.59
C THR A 97 -53.71 -32.04 22.92
N THR A 98 -53.15 -31.32 23.92
CA THR A 98 -53.52 -31.21 25.36
C THR A 98 -53.19 -32.29 26.43
N SER A 99 -52.32 -31.97 27.43
CA SER A 99 -52.69 -31.45 28.79
C SER A 99 -51.73 -31.74 29.99
N SER A 100 -51.54 -30.74 30.86
CA SER A 100 -51.24 -30.77 32.33
C SER A 100 -50.02 -31.51 32.95
N SER A 101 -48.90 -30.76 33.06
CA SER A 101 -48.27 -30.28 34.33
C SER A 101 -47.66 -31.19 35.43
N SER A 102 -46.38 -30.88 35.73
CA SER A 102 -45.70 -30.86 37.06
C SER A 102 -45.11 -32.16 37.66
N GLY A 103 -43.89 -32.05 38.22
CA GLY A 103 -43.19 -33.15 38.95
C GLY A 103 -41.66 -33.06 38.92
N LYS A 104 -41.05 -32.18 39.73
CA LYS A 104 -39.58 -31.95 39.78
C LYS A 104 -38.77 -33.17 40.31
N SER A 105 -37.55 -33.31 39.77
CA SER A 105 -36.30 -33.79 40.41
C SER A 105 -35.73 -35.21 40.14
N SER A 106 -34.44 -35.20 39.77
CA SER A 106 -33.33 -36.08 40.19
C SER A 106 -32.96 -37.39 39.44
N VAL A 107 -31.81 -37.31 38.76
CA VAL A 107 -30.64 -38.24 38.85
C VAL A 107 -30.79 -39.71 38.39
N SER A 108 -30.53 -39.93 37.10
CA SER A 108 -29.75 -41.05 36.50
C SER A 108 -30.29 -42.50 36.54
N LYS A 109 -30.41 -43.13 35.35
CA LYS A 109 -29.43 -44.15 34.84
C LYS A 109 -29.87 -44.87 33.55
N LYS A 110 -28.87 -45.10 32.67
CA LYS A 110 -28.69 -46.26 31.76
C LYS A 110 -29.77 -46.65 30.72
N LYS A 111 -29.33 -46.63 29.44
CA LYS A 111 -29.40 -47.72 28.42
C LYS A 111 -30.82 -48.27 28.04
N LYS A 112 -31.14 -48.53 26.76
CA LYS A 112 -30.31 -48.91 25.60
C LYS A 112 -31.15 -48.92 24.29
N THR A 113 -30.62 -48.45 23.14
CA THR A 113 -31.07 -48.71 21.73
C THR A 113 -32.51 -48.31 21.36
N THR A 114 -32.86 -47.81 20.16
CA THR A 114 -32.22 -47.60 18.83
C THR A 114 -32.99 -46.42 18.17
N SER A 115 -32.57 -45.74 17.09
CA SER A 115 -31.60 -46.04 16.02
C SER A 115 -30.78 -44.79 15.63
N SER A 116 -29.64 -45.00 14.98
CA SER A 116 -28.62 -43.97 14.74
C SER A 116 -28.46 -43.57 13.28
N SER A 117 -28.58 -42.27 13.03
CA SER A 117 -27.96 -41.54 11.91
C SER A 117 -27.69 -40.12 12.44
N GLY A 118 -26.45 -39.62 12.48
CA GLY A 118 -25.21 -40.24 12.07
C GLY A 118 -24.10 -39.21 12.02
N SER A 119 -23.82 -38.54 13.16
CA SER A 119 -22.73 -37.56 13.26
C SER A 119 -21.41 -38.26 12.95
N GLY A 120 -20.94 -38.07 11.72
CA GLY A 120 -19.66 -38.53 11.24
C GLY A 120 -18.70 -37.36 11.29
N THR A 121 -17.59 -37.53 12.01
CA THR A 121 -16.41 -36.67 11.90
C THR A 121 -15.71 -36.98 10.57
N GLY A 122 -16.34 -36.59 9.46
CA GLY A 122 -15.74 -36.56 8.14
C GLY A 122 -15.58 -35.10 7.74
N SER A 123 -14.37 -34.72 7.33
CA SER A 123 -14.07 -33.40 6.77
C SER A 123 -15.05 -33.07 5.65
N ILE A 124 -15.53 -31.83 5.58
CA ILE A 124 -16.51 -31.44 4.57
C ILE A 124 -15.89 -31.51 3.16
N THR A 125 -16.42 -32.42 2.32
CA THR A 125 -15.93 -32.69 0.96
C THR A 125 -16.83 -32.11 -0.14
N SER A 126 -17.90 -31.40 0.20
CA SER A 126 -18.70 -30.66 -0.78
C SER A 126 -17.90 -29.49 -1.37
N ASP A 127 -18.33 -29.00 -2.53
CA ASP A 127 -17.69 -27.88 -3.20
C ASP A 127 -18.34 -26.55 -2.73
N PRO A 128 -17.61 -25.67 -2.02
CA PRO A 128 -18.18 -24.41 -1.51
C PRO A 128 -18.66 -23.46 -2.62
N THR A 129 -18.12 -23.57 -3.84
CA THR A 129 -18.59 -22.77 -4.99
C THR A 129 -19.96 -23.23 -5.50
N SER A 130 -20.36 -24.46 -5.16
CA SER A 130 -21.68 -25.02 -5.47
C SER A 130 -22.70 -24.90 -4.33
N ALA A 131 -22.27 -24.44 -3.15
CA ALA A 131 -23.12 -24.32 -1.98
C ALA A 131 -24.15 -23.19 -2.15
N LYS A 132 -25.39 -23.43 -1.71
CA LYS A 132 -26.42 -22.39 -1.69
C LYS A 132 -26.34 -21.60 -0.38
N TYR A 133 -25.71 -20.43 -0.45
CA TYR A 133 -25.76 -19.45 0.63
C TYR A 133 -27.17 -18.85 0.72
N THR A 134 -27.72 -18.78 1.93
CA THR A 134 -29.14 -18.44 2.20
C THR A 134 -29.31 -17.37 3.28
N LEU A 135 -28.27 -17.18 4.09
CA LEU A 135 -28.21 -16.27 5.21
C LEU A 135 -26.98 -15.38 5.06
N SER A 136 -27.06 -14.12 5.46
CA SER A 136 -26.01 -13.13 5.22
C SER A 136 -25.95 -12.13 6.37
N ALA A 137 -24.74 -11.65 6.68
CA ALA A 137 -24.48 -10.52 7.55
C ALA A 137 -23.26 -9.74 7.04
N PHE A 138 -23.21 -8.44 7.30
CA PHE A 138 -21.99 -7.64 7.10
C PHE A 138 -21.31 -7.38 8.45
N ALA A 139 -20.07 -6.93 8.43
CA ALA A 139 -19.27 -6.68 9.61
C ALA A 139 -18.30 -5.52 9.36
N ILE A 140 -18.11 -4.63 10.32
CA ILE A 140 -17.32 -3.40 10.20
C ILE A 140 -16.81 -2.93 11.57
N GLY A 141 -15.56 -2.50 11.67
CA GLY A 141 -14.97 -1.88 12.86
C GLY A 141 -14.51 -0.45 12.60
N ASP A 142 -14.41 0.35 13.66
CA ASP A 142 -13.64 1.60 13.68
C ASP A 142 -14.09 2.63 12.61
N TRP A 143 -15.39 2.61 12.33
CA TRP A 143 -16.04 3.38 11.28
C TRP A 143 -16.48 4.79 11.73
N GLY A 144 -16.55 5.03 13.03
CA GLY A 144 -17.31 6.13 13.62
C GLY A 144 -16.64 7.50 13.60
N THR A 145 -16.51 8.13 12.44
CA THR A 145 -15.75 9.39 12.27
C THR A 145 -16.23 10.52 13.19
N THR A 146 -15.30 11.40 13.60
CA THR A 146 -15.63 12.58 14.42
C THR A 146 -16.59 13.52 13.68
N VAL A 147 -17.34 14.33 14.44
CA VAL A 147 -18.29 15.31 13.86
C VAL A 147 -17.62 16.41 13.03
N THR A 148 -16.30 16.51 13.11
CA THR A 148 -15.42 17.45 12.41
C THR A 148 -14.54 16.77 11.36
N GLN A 149 -14.64 15.44 11.18
CA GLN A 149 -13.79 14.62 10.29
C GLN A 149 -12.28 14.76 10.59
N ASP A 150 -11.91 15.19 11.79
CA ASP A 150 -10.52 15.28 12.25
C ASP A 150 -9.89 13.92 12.59
N SER A 151 -10.67 12.84 12.76
CA SER A 151 -10.13 11.54 13.19
C SER A 151 -9.35 10.78 12.11
N CYS A 152 -9.58 11.04 10.82
CA CYS A 152 -8.67 10.59 9.76
C CYS A 152 -7.35 11.37 9.75
N CYS A 153 -7.41 12.65 10.15
CA CYS A 153 -6.59 13.67 9.50
C CYS A 153 -5.77 14.53 10.50
N THR A 154 -5.80 14.20 11.79
CA THR A 154 -5.00 14.86 12.85
C THR A 154 -3.84 14.03 13.39
N ARG A 155 -3.73 12.75 13.01
CA ARG A 155 -2.63 11.86 13.42
C ARG A 155 -1.58 11.60 12.34
N SER A 156 -1.80 12.14 11.15
CA SER A 156 -0.99 11.94 9.96
C SER A 156 -1.00 13.22 9.15
N SER A 157 0.18 13.64 8.65
CA SER A 157 0.29 14.74 7.68
C SER A 157 0.00 14.27 6.24
N THR A 158 -0.05 12.95 6.01
CA THR A 158 -0.35 12.34 4.71
C THR A 158 -1.73 11.71 4.74
N TYR A 159 -2.75 12.51 4.45
CA TYR A 159 -4.12 12.06 4.22
C TYR A 159 -4.66 12.65 2.91
N ASN A 160 -5.72 12.08 2.36
CA ASN A 160 -6.35 12.49 1.10
C ASN A 160 -7.88 12.45 1.15
N ASP A 161 -8.53 12.78 0.04
CA ASP A 161 -10.00 12.86 -0.09
C ASP A 161 -10.73 11.53 0.18
N TYR A 162 -10.07 10.38 0.02
CA TYR A 162 -10.61 9.08 0.45
C TYR A 162 -10.64 9.01 1.98
N ASP A 163 -9.53 9.32 2.67
CA ASP A 163 -9.44 9.30 4.14
C ASP A 163 -10.51 10.21 4.79
N VAL A 164 -10.72 11.41 4.22
CA VAL A 164 -11.72 12.38 4.70
C VAL A 164 -13.15 11.84 4.60
N ASN A 165 -13.45 11.08 3.55
CA ASN A 165 -14.81 10.63 3.21
C ASN A 165 -15.03 9.11 3.42
N ALA A 166 -14.07 8.42 4.05
CA ALA A 166 -14.02 6.96 4.11
C ALA A 166 -15.29 6.32 4.69
N GLU A 167 -15.86 6.85 5.77
CA GLU A 167 -17.12 6.38 6.35
C GLU A 167 -18.31 6.48 5.37
N ASP A 168 -18.43 7.57 4.59
CA ASP A 168 -19.49 7.71 3.59
C ASP A 168 -19.30 6.70 2.43
N ILE A 169 -18.05 6.47 2.04
CA ILE A 169 -17.66 5.53 0.98
C ILE A 169 -17.98 4.09 1.41
N VAL A 170 -17.53 3.65 2.59
CA VAL A 170 -17.83 2.32 3.12
C VAL A 170 -19.35 2.14 3.34
N ALA A 171 -20.05 3.14 3.86
CA ALA A 171 -21.51 3.11 3.97
C ALA A 171 -22.22 2.92 2.62
N ASN A 172 -21.69 3.49 1.53
CA ASN A 172 -22.22 3.32 0.18
C ASN A 172 -21.88 1.95 -0.42
N LEU A 173 -20.64 1.48 -0.25
CA LEU A 173 -20.21 0.13 -0.67
C LEU A 173 -21.07 -0.96 -0.02
N MET A 174 -21.42 -0.79 1.27
CA MET A 174 -22.36 -1.65 1.96
C MET A 174 -23.76 -1.61 1.34
N ASP A 175 -24.28 -0.42 0.98
CA ASP A 175 -25.60 -0.33 0.33
C ASP A 175 -25.65 -1.01 -1.04
N GLN A 176 -24.59 -0.86 -1.84
CA GLN A 176 -24.45 -1.56 -3.12
C GLN A 176 -24.37 -3.08 -2.92
N GLN A 177 -23.45 -3.55 -2.07
CA GLN A 177 -23.22 -4.98 -1.86
C GLN A 177 -24.41 -5.71 -1.25
N ALA A 178 -25.27 -5.02 -0.50
CA ALA A 178 -26.54 -5.58 0.01
C ALA A 178 -27.50 -6.04 -1.10
N THR A 179 -27.31 -5.56 -2.34
CA THR A 179 -28.04 -6.00 -3.55
C THR A 179 -27.34 -7.09 -4.36
N ALA A 180 -26.00 -7.20 -4.23
CA ALA A 180 -25.17 -8.13 -4.99
C ALA A 180 -24.89 -9.46 -4.26
N ALA A 181 -24.97 -9.46 -2.92
CA ALA A 181 -24.81 -10.66 -2.09
C ALA A 181 -25.85 -11.75 -2.39
N SER A 182 -25.50 -13.03 -2.20
CA SER A 182 -26.38 -14.18 -2.46
C SER A 182 -27.67 -14.16 -1.63
N ALA A 183 -27.64 -13.47 -0.49
CA ALA A 183 -28.79 -13.15 0.34
C ALA A 183 -28.60 -11.74 0.95
N THR A 184 -29.69 -10.97 1.05
CA THR A 184 -29.70 -9.66 1.72
C THR A 184 -29.26 -9.80 3.18
N PRO A 185 -28.34 -8.96 3.69
CA PRO A 185 -27.85 -9.05 5.06
C PRO A 185 -28.98 -8.92 6.09
N LYS A 186 -28.97 -9.79 7.10
CA LYS A 186 -29.93 -9.77 8.23
C LYS A 186 -29.47 -8.89 9.38
N CYS A 187 -28.17 -8.57 9.42
CA CYS A 187 -27.56 -7.62 10.35
C CYS A 187 -26.21 -7.12 9.83
N VAL A 188 -25.73 -6.03 10.42
CA VAL A 188 -24.33 -5.61 10.44
C VAL A 188 -23.77 -5.92 11.83
N LEU A 189 -22.56 -6.47 11.93
CA LEU A 189 -21.80 -6.59 13.17
C LEU A 189 -20.89 -5.34 13.27
N SER A 190 -21.12 -4.46 14.26
CA SER A 190 -20.13 -3.42 14.58
C SER A 190 -19.12 -3.98 15.58
N HIS A 191 -17.84 -3.87 15.24
CA HIS A 191 -16.70 -4.23 16.10
C HIS A 191 -16.30 -3.09 17.06
N GLY A 192 -17.12 -2.07 17.25
CA GLY A 192 -16.83 -0.98 18.17
C GLY A 192 -15.97 0.13 17.58
N ASP A 193 -15.63 1.08 18.46
CA ASP A 193 -15.21 2.45 18.13
C ASP A 193 -16.17 3.12 17.13
N ASN A 194 -17.42 3.07 17.56
CA ASN A 194 -18.60 3.61 16.88
C ASN A 194 -18.59 5.15 16.85
N PHE A 195 -17.82 5.82 17.71
CA PHE A 195 -17.75 7.29 17.80
C PHE A 195 -16.38 7.82 18.28
N TYR A 196 -15.43 8.04 17.37
CA TYR A 196 -14.15 8.70 17.64
C TYR A 196 -14.31 10.16 18.12
N TRP A 197 -13.45 10.76 18.93
CA TRP A 197 -12.37 10.19 19.74
C TRP A 197 -12.80 9.77 21.17
N THR A 198 -14.01 10.16 21.59
CA THR A 198 -14.43 10.10 23.01
C THR A 198 -15.80 9.49 23.23
N GLY A 199 -16.44 8.92 22.21
CA GLY A 199 -17.74 8.29 22.34
C GLY A 199 -18.88 9.31 22.33
N ILE A 200 -19.78 9.15 23.30
CA ILE A 200 -20.83 10.13 23.62
C ILE A 200 -20.43 10.88 24.89
N ASP A 201 -20.38 12.22 24.87
CA ASP A 201 -19.90 13.01 26.02
C ASP A 201 -21.00 13.51 26.95
N SER A 202 -22.26 13.48 26.50
CA SER A 202 -23.44 13.79 27.30
C SER A 202 -24.72 13.19 26.70
N GLU A 203 -25.72 12.95 27.55
CA GLU A 203 -27.08 12.57 27.11
C GLU A 203 -27.65 13.55 26.07
N GLY A 204 -27.37 14.85 26.23
CA GLY A 204 -27.85 15.92 25.34
C GLY A 204 -27.13 15.99 23.98
N SER A 205 -25.95 15.36 23.84
CA SER A 205 -25.21 15.26 22.57
C SER A 205 -25.33 13.90 21.90
N ARG A 206 -25.95 12.91 22.56
CA ARG A 206 -26.21 11.56 22.02
C ARG A 206 -26.92 11.62 20.66
N ASP A 207 -28.13 12.16 20.64
CA ASP A 207 -29.00 12.09 19.45
C ASP A 207 -28.40 12.82 18.25
N SER A 208 -27.66 13.91 18.47
CA SER A 208 -26.97 14.65 17.41
C SER A 208 -25.71 13.95 16.91
N ARG A 209 -24.97 13.23 17.77
CA ARG A 209 -23.83 12.40 17.35
C ARG A 209 -24.28 11.20 16.53
N PHE A 210 -25.25 10.43 17.03
CA PHE A 210 -25.90 9.33 16.28
C PHE A 210 -26.49 9.82 14.95
N THR A 211 -27.15 10.98 14.92
CA THR A 211 -27.69 11.57 13.68
C THR A 211 -26.60 11.98 12.69
N THR A 212 -25.35 12.20 13.12
CA THR A 212 -24.29 12.73 12.26
C THR A 212 -23.35 11.66 11.74
N THR A 213 -22.84 10.80 12.63
CA THR A 213 -21.93 9.69 12.31
C THR A 213 -22.71 8.45 11.85
N PHE A 214 -23.85 8.10 12.48
CA PHE A 214 -24.55 6.86 12.14
C PHE A 214 -25.69 7.04 11.11
N GLU A 215 -26.75 7.78 11.45
CA GLU A 215 -28.02 7.72 10.69
C GLU A 215 -28.01 8.45 9.34
N LYS A 216 -27.09 9.40 9.12
CA LYS A 216 -26.91 10.07 7.82
C LYS A 216 -26.06 9.26 6.86
N LYS A 217 -25.04 8.55 7.36
CA LYS A 217 -24.05 7.80 6.57
C LYS A 217 -24.68 6.52 6.06
N TYR A 218 -25.11 5.65 6.98
CA TYR A 218 -25.70 4.35 6.68
C TYR A 218 -27.20 4.46 6.34
N GLY A 219 -27.56 5.41 5.48
CA GLY A 219 -28.95 5.77 5.15
C GLY A 219 -29.49 5.22 3.82
N GLY A 220 -28.67 4.51 3.05
CA GLY A 220 -29.01 3.95 1.74
C GLY A 220 -30.13 2.91 1.79
N ASP A 221 -31.00 2.87 0.77
CA ASP A 221 -32.30 2.17 0.82
C ASP A 221 -32.19 0.64 1.01
N ASN A 222 -31.03 0.03 0.77
CA ASN A 222 -30.79 -1.41 0.91
C ASN A 222 -30.27 -1.80 2.31
N ILE A 223 -29.51 -0.92 2.98
CA ILE A 223 -29.01 -1.14 4.36
C ILE A 223 -29.75 -0.37 5.46
N LYS A 224 -30.57 0.63 5.11
CA LYS A 224 -31.21 1.57 6.05
C LYS A 224 -31.94 0.93 7.22
N ASN A 225 -32.64 -0.19 6.99
CA ASN A 225 -33.42 -0.89 8.02
C ASN A 225 -32.74 -2.19 8.51
N VAL A 226 -31.50 -2.46 8.10
CA VAL A 226 -30.72 -3.62 8.56
C VAL A 226 -30.26 -3.39 10.00
N PRO A 227 -30.53 -4.30 10.96
CA PRO A 227 -30.05 -4.19 12.35
C PRO A 227 -28.53 -4.14 12.47
N TRP A 228 -28.02 -3.16 13.22
CA TRP A 228 -26.63 -3.05 13.62
C TRP A 228 -26.45 -3.65 15.01
N VAL A 229 -25.56 -4.62 15.14
CA VAL A 229 -25.34 -5.45 16.33
C VAL A 229 -23.94 -5.09 16.84
N ASN A 230 -23.89 -4.28 17.90
CA ASN A 230 -22.68 -3.53 18.25
C ASN A 230 -22.01 -4.03 19.54
N VAL A 231 -20.67 -3.97 19.55
CA VAL A 231 -19.88 -3.84 20.78
C VAL A 231 -19.32 -2.41 20.89
N LEU A 232 -18.67 -2.09 22.01
CA LEU A 232 -17.95 -0.83 22.22
C LEU A 232 -16.43 -1.05 22.18
N GLY A 233 -15.70 -0.07 21.67
CA GLY A 233 -14.24 -0.01 21.70
C GLY A 233 -13.68 0.97 22.72
N ASN A 234 -12.36 1.23 22.69
CA ASN A 234 -11.74 2.16 23.65
C ASN A 234 -12.23 3.61 23.49
N HIS A 235 -12.39 4.10 22.26
CA HIS A 235 -12.86 5.46 21.99
C HIS A 235 -14.32 5.67 22.38
N ASP A 236 -15.18 4.66 22.25
CA ASP A 236 -16.56 4.69 22.76
C ASP A 236 -16.66 5.01 24.27
N TYR A 237 -15.68 4.53 25.04
CA TYR A 237 -15.56 4.75 26.48
C TYR A 237 -14.79 6.03 26.85
N GLY A 238 -14.32 6.82 25.88
CA GLY A 238 -13.56 8.07 26.10
C GLY A 238 -12.15 8.07 25.49
N GLY A 239 -11.67 6.92 25.00
CA GLY A 239 -10.30 6.75 24.51
C GLY A 239 -9.28 7.11 25.59
N ALA A 240 -8.12 7.60 25.19
CA ALA A 240 -7.13 8.14 26.13
C ALA A 240 -7.45 9.57 26.63
N SER A 241 -8.66 10.10 26.39
CA SER A 241 -9.10 11.43 26.85
C SER A 241 -9.79 11.35 28.23
N TYR A 242 -10.33 12.46 28.74
CA TYR A 242 -11.15 12.44 29.96
C TYR A 242 -12.48 11.69 29.73
N ILE A 243 -12.90 10.90 30.71
CA ILE A 243 -14.18 10.15 30.68
C ILE A 243 -15.33 11.03 31.20
N CYS A 244 -15.05 11.92 32.18
CA CYS A 244 -16.03 12.80 32.80
C CYS A 244 -16.20 14.13 32.05
N SER A 245 -17.30 14.84 32.34
CA SER A 245 -17.61 16.15 31.75
C SER A 245 -18.22 17.13 32.77
N ASP A 246 -17.91 18.43 32.62
CA ASP A 246 -18.41 19.55 33.44
C ASP A 246 -19.26 20.55 32.60
N ASP A 247 -19.49 21.77 33.10
CA ASP A 247 -20.26 22.81 32.40
C ASP A 247 -19.57 23.39 31.13
N LYS A 248 -18.36 22.92 30.79
CA LYS A 248 -17.53 23.42 29.68
C LYS A 248 -17.11 22.33 28.69
N GLY A 249 -17.38 21.06 28.98
CA GLY A 249 -16.99 19.92 28.15
C GLY A 249 -16.29 18.83 28.94
N LEU A 250 -15.33 18.13 28.32
CA LEU A 250 -14.58 17.04 28.95
C LEU A 250 -13.64 17.55 30.05
N ALA A 251 -13.65 16.86 31.21
CA ALA A 251 -12.97 17.30 32.42
C ALA A 251 -12.51 16.12 33.28
N ALA A 252 -11.46 16.34 34.09
CA ALA A 252 -10.98 15.36 35.05
C ALA A 252 -12.06 15.00 36.08
N CYS A 253 -12.33 13.70 36.28
CA CYS A 253 -13.25 13.20 37.29
C CYS A 253 -12.82 13.62 38.70
N SER A 254 -13.78 13.97 39.56
CA SER A 254 -13.53 14.38 40.95
C SER A 254 -13.36 13.21 41.93
N SER A 255 -13.73 11.99 41.52
CA SER A 255 -13.64 10.77 42.33
C SER A 255 -13.75 9.50 41.49
N ALA A 256 -13.35 8.37 42.07
CA ALA A 256 -13.53 7.03 41.51
C ALA A 256 -15.01 6.71 41.20
N ASP A 257 -15.93 7.00 42.13
CA ASP A 257 -17.38 6.81 41.95
C ASP A 257 -17.93 7.60 40.75
N GLU A 258 -17.42 8.82 40.52
CA GLU A 258 -17.82 9.65 39.39
C GLU A 258 -17.28 9.12 38.06
N LEU A 259 -16.02 8.64 38.02
CA LEU A 259 -15.45 7.99 36.83
C LEU A 259 -16.25 6.75 36.46
N VAL A 260 -16.44 5.82 37.41
CA VAL A 260 -17.20 4.58 37.19
C VAL A 260 -18.62 4.88 36.69
N LYS A 261 -19.26 5.94 37.21
CA LYS A 261 -20.55 6.40 36.72
C LYS A 261 -20.46 6.98 35.30
N ALA A 262 -19.46 7.81 34.99
CA ALA A 262 -19.29 8.38 33.66
C ALA A 262 -19.00 7.32 32.59
N LEU A 263 -18.18 6.31 32.92
CA LEU A 263 -17.93 5.13 32.10
C LEU A 263 -19.23 4.34 31.83
N SER A 264 -20.03 4.12 32.88
CA SER A 264 -21.36 3.49 32.78
C SER A 264 -22.34 4.31 31.93
N ASN A 265 -22.30 5.64 32.04
CA ASN A 265 -23.12 6.54 31.21
C ASN A 265 -22.75 6.42 29.72
N LYS A 266 -21.46 6.30 29.37
CA LYS A 266 -21.02 6.19 27.97
C LYS A 266 -21.56 4.92 27.30
N PHE A 267 -21.60 3.79 28.02
CA PHE A 267 -22.36 2.61 27.57
C PHE A 267 -23.86 2.90 27.48
N GLN A 268 -24.47 3.43 28.55
CA GLN A 268 -25.92 3.62 28.61
C GLN A 268 -26.44 4.56 27.50
N TRP A 269 -25.70 5.62 27.16
CA TRP A 269 -26.06 6.51 26.08
C TRP A 269 -26.04 5.82 24.71
N GLN A 270 -25.30 4.72 24.53
CA GLN A 270 -25.40 3.90 23.31
C GLN A 270 -26.49 2.82 23.41
N SER A 271 -26.75 2.23 24.58
CA SER A 271 -27.79 1.19 24.73
C SER A 271 -29.22 1.75 24.69
N ASP A 272 -29.40 2.96 25.24
CA ASP A 272 -30.71 3.62 25.33
C ASP A 272 -31.02 4.45 24.08
N TYR A 273 -30.15 4.42 23.06
CA TYR A 273 -30.43 5.06 21.77
C TYR A 273 -31.54 4.31 21.03
N THR A 274 -32.48 5.05 20.44
CA THR A 274 -33.56 4.49 19.62
C THR A 274 -33.42 5.02 18.21
N SER A 275 -33.04 4.15 17.27
CA SER A 275 -32.85 4.56 15.88
C SER A 275 -34.20 4.91 15.22
N PRO A 276 -34.29 6.03 14.46
CA PRO A 276 -35.47 6.37 13.68
C PRO A 276 -35.74 5.39 12.51
N ASN A 277 -34.76 4.58 12.14
CA ASN A 277 -34.86 3.58 11.07
C ASN A 277 -35.12 2.20 11.70
N ASP A 278 -36.40 1.84 11.87
CA ASP A 278 -36.91 0.58 12.45
C ASP A 278 -36.29 0.14 13.80
N ASN A 279 -35.74 1.08 14.57
CA ASN A 279 -34.91 0.82 15.75
C ASN A 279 -33.76 -0.17 15.50
N ARG A 280 -33.04 0.00 14.39
CA ARG A 280 -31.95 -0.88 13.97
C ARG A 280 -30.72 -0.93 14.88
N TRP A 281 -30.54 0.03 15.80
CA TRP A 281 -29.39 0.03 16.71
C TRP A 281 -29.59 -1.00 17.83
N VAL A 282 -28.75 -2.03 17.87
CA VAL A 282 -28.82 -3.11 18.86
C VAL A 282 -27.52 -3.18 19.66
N LEU A 283 -27.60 -2.66 20.89
CA LEU A 283 -26.62 -2.85 21.95
C LEU A 283 -27.41 -3.15 23.23
N LYS A 284 -27.37 -4.38 23.73
CA LYS A 284 -28.30 -4.84 24.80
C LYS A 284 -27.70 -4.86 26.20
N ASP A 285 -26.41 -5.17 26.29
CA ASP A 285 -25.61 -5.37 27.51
C ASP A 285 -24.13 -5.46 27.08
N HIS A 286 -23.18 -5.52 28.02
CA HIS A 286 -21.75 -5.77 27.71
C HIS A 286 -21.50 -7.18 27.16
N PHE A 287 -22.42 -8.12 27.42
CA PHE A 287 -22.50 -9.41 26.74
C PHE A 287 -23.92 -9.71 26.29
N TYR A 288 -24.11 -10.03 25.01
CA TYR A 288 -25.38 -10.59 24.55
C TYR A 288 -25.27 -11.42 23.28
N VAL A 289 -26.20 -12.38 23.14
CA VAL A 289 -26.39 -13.15 21.91
C VAL A 289 -27.38 -12.43 20.99
N TYR A 290 -27.08 -12.42 19.70
CA TYR A 290 -28.00 -12.03 18.62
C TYR A 290 -28.05 -13.16 17.59
N SER A 291 -29.25 -13.69 17.33
CA SER A 291 -29.45 -14.85 16.45
C SER A 291 -30.11 -14.41 15.13
N ILE A 292 -29.57 -14.87 14.00
CA ILE A 292 -30.19 -14.74 12.68
C ILE A 292 -30.44 -16.13 12.08
N GLU A 293 -31.49 -16.26 11.28
CA GLU A 293 -32.00 -17.54 10.75
C GLU A 293 -32.59 -17.33 9.35
N ASP A 294 -32.28 -18.21 8.41
CA ASP A 294 -33.14 -18.47 7.25
C ASP A 294 -34.02 -19.69 7.55
N LYS A 295 -35.34 -19.48 7.61
CA LYS A 295 -36.32 -20.51 8.01
C LYS A 295 -36.62 -21.52 6.92
N ASP A 296 -36.30 -21.20 5.67
CA ASP A 296 -36.57 -22.08 4.54
C ASP A 296 -35.47 -23.15 4.36
N SER A 297 -34.22 -22.84 4.75
CA SER A 297 -33.11 -23.81 4.84
C SER A 297 -32.86 -24.33 6.27
N GLY A 298 -33.22 -23.57 7.31
CA GLY A 298 -32.86 -23.85 8.70
C GLY A 298 -31.42 -23.45 9.07
N VAL A 299 -30.69 -22.79 8.17
CA VAL A 299 -29.37 -22.23 8.46
C VAL A 299 -29.50 -21.08 9.45
N SER A 300 -28.66 -21.06 10.48
CA SER A 300 -28.70 -20.07 11.56
C SER A 300 -27.31 -19.65 12.02
N ILE A 301 -27.17 -18.41 12.48
CA ILE A 301 -25.95 -17.89 13.10
C ILE A 301 -26.31 -17.33 14.47
N ASP A 302 -25.64 -17.79 15.52
CA ASP A 302 -25.57 -17.09 16.81
C ASP A 302 -24.33 -16.20 16.84
N ILE A 303 -24.54 -14.90 17.06
CA ILE A 303 -23.50 -13.88 17.20
C ILE A 303 -23.35 -13.56 18.68
N PHE A 304 -22.18 -13.87 19.25
CA PHE A 304 -21.83 -13.63 20.65
C PHE A 304 -21.05 -12.31 20.75
N ASN A 305 -21.71 -11.26 21.23
CA ASN A 305 -21.11 -9.94 21.38
C ASN A 305 -20.44 -9.86 22.74
N VAL A 306 -19.15 -9.52 22.79
CA VAL A 306 -18.33 -9.58 24.01
C VAL A 306 -17.53 -8.30 24.24
N ASP A 307 -17.66 -7.71 25.43
CA ASP A 307 -16.80 -6.62 25.90
C ASP A 307 -15.41 -7.18 26.26
N ALA A 308 -14.37 -6.69 25.58
CA ALA A 308 -12.98 -7.10 25.73
C ALA A 308 -12.07 -5.97 26.24
N GLY A 309 -12.64 -4.96 26.91
CA GLY A 309 -11.91 -3.78 27.39
C GLY A 309 -10.74 -4.04 28.35
N ASP A 310 -10.61 -5.24 28.94
CA ASP A 310 -9.41 -5.64 29.71
C ASP A 310 -8.18 -6.02 28.85
N ALA A 311 -8.18 -5.66 27.56
CA ALA A 311 -7.02 -5.75 26.66
C ALA A 311 -5.76 -5.08 27.24
N SER A 312 -4.62 -5.76 27.10
CA SER A 312 -3.33 -5.36 27.66
C SER A 312 -2.71 -4.16 26.93
N THR A 313 -3.02 -3.96 25.65
CA THR A 313 -2.62 -2.79 24.86
C THR A 313 -3.86 -1.98 24.47
N HIS A 314 -3.78 -0.65 24.61
CA HIS A 314 -4.82 0.34 24.22
C HIS A 314 -6.22 0.24 24.86
N GLY A 315 -6.57 -0.88 25.50
CA GLY A 315 -7.74 -1.01 26.36
C GLY A 315 -7.61 -0.28 27.71
N ALA A 316 -8.16 -0.89 28.77
CA ALA A 316 -8.35 -0.27 30.09
C ALA A 316 -7.14 0.49 30.64
N GLN A 317 -5.90 0.06 30.34
CA GLN A 317 -4.69 0.78 30.76
C GLN A 317 -4.65 2.23 30.23
N GLN A 318 -5.01 2.47 28.97
CA GLN A 318 -5.01 3.82 28.40
C GLN A 318 -6.29 4.57 28.76
N THR A 319 -7.45 3.93 28.62
CA THR A 319 -8.76 4.54 28.92
C THR A 319 -8.85 5.00 30.36
N CYS A 320 -8.37 4.21 31.33
CA CYS A 320 -8.40 4.61 32.74
C CYS A 320 -7.34 5.65 33.10
N CYS A 321 -6.16 5.63 32.44
CA CYS A 321 -5.17 6.69 32.61
C CYS A 321 -5.63 8.05 32.07
N GLN A 322 -6.48 8.10 31.03
CA GLN A 322 -7.01 9.36 30.46
C GLN A 322 -5.89 10.34 30.06
N CYS A 323 -4.76 9.81 29.58
CA CYS A 323 -3.51 10.56 29.52
C CYS A 323 -3.59 11.80 28.63
N TYR A 324 -4.26 11.75 27.48
CA TYR A 324 -4.38 12.88 26.56
C TYR A 324 -5.18 14.02 27.21
N GLY A 325 -6.13 13.71 28.10
CA GLY A 325 -6.81 14.70 28.94
C GLY A 325 -5.83 15.43 29.88
N TYR A 326 -5.01 14.68 30.63
CA TYR A 326 -4.02 15.26 31.55
C TYR A 326 -2.80 15.87 30.85
N ALA A 327 -2.53 15.48 29.60
CA ALA A 327 -1.37 15.87 28.81
C ALA A 327 -1.68 16.97 27.77
N GLU A 328 -2.89 17.50 27.71
CA GLU A 328 -3.30 18.50 26.71
C GLU A 328 -3.06 17.97 25.27
N GLY A 329 -3.50 16.73 25.01
CA GLY A 329 -3.40 16.06 23.71
C GLY A 329 -2.02 15.53 23.30
N SER A 330 -0.97 15.71 24.11
CA SER A 330 0.42 15.49 23.66
C SER A 330 0.94 14.05 23.82
N ASP A 331 1.10 13.33 22.70
CA ASP A 331 1.66 11.96 22.64
C ASP A 331 3.03 11.88 23.31
N LYS A 332 3.87 12.90 23.08
CA LYS A 332 5.22 13.04 23.63
C LYS A 332 5.24 13.09 25.16
N LYS A 333 4.17 13.59 25.80
CA LYS A 333 3.99 13.55 27.26
C LYS A 333 3.42 12.21 27.73
N CYS A 334 2.63 11.50 26.90
CA CYS A 334 2.01 10.22 27.24
C CYS A 334 2.91 8.99 27.03
N LYS A 335 4.02 9.11 26.30
CA LYS A 335 5.00 8.04 26.11
C LYS A 335 5.52 7.51 27.46
N ASN A 336 5.23 6.23 27.74
CA ASN A 336 5.55 5.50 28.98
C ASN A 336 4.81 5.95 30.26
N VAL A 337 3.67 6.66 30.16
CA VAL A 337 2.85 7.02 31.33
C VAL A 337 2.16 5.78 31.93
N ALA A 338 2.26 5.63 33.25
CA ALA A 338 1.75 4.47 33.98
C ALA A 338 0.89 4.84 35.21
N ARG A 339 0.18 3.84 35.75
CA ARG A 339 -0.66 3.93 36.96
C ARG A 339 0.06 4.60 38.13
N GLY A 340 -0.40 5.79 38.52
CA GLY A 340 0.15 6.59 39.62
C GLY A 340 1.08 7.73 39.19
N ASP A 341 1.44 7.82 37.91
CA ASP A 341 2.01 9.05 37.34
C ASP A 341 0.95 10.15 37.29
N LYS A 342 1.36 11.41 37.39
CA LYS A 342 0.43 12.57 37.36
C LYS A 342 -0.38 12.70 36.06
N LEU A 343 0.08 12.07 34.98
CA LEU A 343 -0.62 12.03 33.69
C LEU A 343 -1.53 10.81 33.54
N CYS A 344 -1.56 9.91 34.53
CA CYS A 344 -2.49 8.78 34.59
C CYS A 344 -3.48 9.00 35.73
N SER A 345 -4.74 9.31 35.42
CA SER A 345 -5.80 9.57 36.41
C SER A 345 -5.43 10.68 37.41
N GLY A 346 -4.61 11.66 36.98
CA GLY A 346 -4.08 12.73 37.85
C GLY A 346 -3.02 12.28 38.88
N GLY A 347 -2.61 11.01 38.84
CA GLY A 347 -1.85 10.33 39.89
C GLY A 347 -2.71 9.63 40.94
N ASP A 348 -4.04 9.64 40.79
CA ASP A 348 -4.96 8.93 41.68
C ASP A 348 -5.07 7.44 41.30
N THR A 349 -4.45 6.59 42.12
CA THR A 349 -4.47 5.14 41.90
C THR A 349 -5.80 4.48 42.26
N GLU A 350 -6.59 5.06 43.17
CA GLU A 350 -7.92 4.51 43.52
C GLU A 350 -8.92 4.78 42.39
N MET A 351 -8.79 5.95 41.73
CA MET A 351 -9.54 6.30 40.53
C MET A 351 -9.15 5.42 39.32
N PHE A 352 -7.85 5.17 39.12
CA PHE A 352 -7.40 4.22 38.09
C PHE A 352 -7.93 2.80 38.35
N ASP A 353 -7.77 2.29 39.56
CA ASP A 353 -8.16 0.92 39.92
C ASP A 353 -9.67 0.71 39.74
N ALA A 354 -10.51 1.63 40.21
CA ALA A 354 -11.96 1.52 40.09
C ALA A 354 -12.45 1.50 38.62
N CYS A 355 -11.72 2.16 37.71
CA CYS A 355 -11.96 2.08 36.28
C CYS A 355 -11.50 0.74 35.69
N PHE A 356 -10.28 0.31 36.04
CA PHE A 356 -9.70 -0.93 35.51
C PHE A 356 -10.47 -2.18 36.00
N ASP A 357 -10.92 -2.16 37.25
CA ASP A 357 -11.80 -3.17 37.84
C ASP A 357 -13.13 -3.28 37.08
N LYS A 358 -13.66 -2.18 36.50
CA LYS A 358 -14.92 -2.22 35.72
C LYS A 358 -14.76 -2.90 34.38
N PHE A 359 -13.71 -2.58 33.62
CA PHE A 359 -13.38 -3.32 32.40
C PHE A 359 -13.09 -4.80 32.71
N THR A 360 -12.38 -5.08 33.81
CA THR A 360 -12.12 -6.46 34.25
C THR A 360 -13.42 -7.20 34.60
N GLU A 361 -14.37 -6.55 35.30
CA GLU A 361 -15.69 -7.10 35.64
C GLU A 361 -16.52 -7.42 34.39
N TRP A 362 -16.57 -6.49 33.42
CA TRP A 362 -17.32 -6.65 32.17
C TRP A 362 -16.71 -7.73 31.27
N SER A 363 -15.38 -7.77 31.11
CA SER A 363 -14.72 -8.79 30.29
C SER A 363 -14.69 -10.17 30.95
N ASP A 364 -14.57 -10.28 32.29
CA ASP A 364 -14.71 -11.57 32.98
C ASP A 364 -16.16 -12.09 32.95
N ASP A 365 -17.19 -11.22 33.00
CA ASP A 365 -18.57 -11.66 32.79
C ASP A 365 -18.83 -12.05 31.33
N SER A 366 -18.34 -11.27 30.36
CA SER A 366 -18.41 -11.60 28.93
C SER A 366 -17.78 -12.95 28.61
N ARG A 367 -16.57 -13.22 29.15
CA ARG A 367 -15.91 -14.54 29.08
C ARG A 367 -16.78 -15.66 29.68
N LYS A 368 -17.31 -15.44 30.88
CA LYS A 368 -18.16 -16.39 31.61
C LYS A 368 -19.50 -16.65 30.91
N GLN A 369 -20.09 -15.66 30.26
CA GLN A 369 -21.34 -15.79 29.51
C GLN A 369 -21.10 -16.40 28.13
N LEU A 370 -20.01 -16.05 27.43
CA LEU A 370 -19.58 -16.71 26.18
C LEU A 370 -19.46 -18.22 26.38
N ALA A 371 -18.69 -18.66 27.36
CA ALA A 371 -18.52 -20.08 27.71
C ALA A 371 -19.85 -20.81 28.02
N LYS A 372 -20.85 -20.08 28.53
CA LYS A 372 -22.18 -20.60 28.89
C LYS A 372 -23.12 -20.67 27.69
N GLU A 373 -23.20 -19.62 26.88
CA GLU A 373 -24.13 -19.54 25.75
C GLU A 373 -23.61 -20.29 24.52
N VAL A 374 -22.31 -20.28 24.23
CA VAL A 374 -21.73 -21.07 23.14
C VAL A 374 -21.98 -22.57 23.37
N ALA A 375 -21.87 -23.03 24.61
CA ALA A 375 -22.17 -24.40 25.02
C ALA A 375 -23.68 -24.73 25.05
N ALA A 376 -24.56 -23.73 25.07
CA ALA A 376 -26.01 -23.88 24.97
C ALA A 376 -26.53 -23.75 23.52
N SER A 377 -25.81 -23.05 22.66
CA SER A 377 -26.15 -22.76 21.28
C SER A 377 -26.19 -24.01 20.40
N THR A 378 -27.28 -24.11 19.65
CA THR A 378 -27.51 -25.12 18.61
C THR A 378 -27.65 -24.50 17.22
N ALA A 379 -27.17 -23.25 17.03
CA ALA A 379 -27.11 -22.63 15.72
C ALA A 379 -26.13 -23.37 14.80
N THR A 380 -26.30 -23.22 13.48
CA THR A 380 -25.38 -23.78 12.48
C THR A 380 -23.98 -23.16 12.65
N TRP A 381 -23.92 -21.84 12.72
CA TRP A 381 -22.69 -21.06 12.85
C TRP A 381 -22.65 -20.29 14.17
N LYS A 382 -21.45 -20.12 14.71
CA LYS A 382 -21.17 -19.41 15.95
C LYS A 382 -20.04 -18.41 15.71
N ILE A 383 -20.40 -17.13 15.75
CA ILE A 383 -19.48 -16.01 15.48
C ILE A 383 -19.30 -15.20 16.76
N VAL A 384 -18.06 -14.92 17.16
CA VAL A 384 -17.78 -13.93 18.21
C VAL A 384 -17.58 -12.56 17.57
N ASN A 385 -18.25 -11.55 18.11
CA ASN A 385 -18.06 -10.14 17.78
C ASN A 385 -17.40 -9.44 18.98
N SER A 386 -16.24 -8.83 18.78
CA SER A 386 -15.54 -8.05 19.81
C SER A 386 -14.81 -6.85 19.19
N HIS A 387 -14.25 -5.97 20.01
CA HIS A 387 -13.40 -4.89 19.52
C HIS A 387 -11.94 -5.33 19.34
N TYR A 388 -11.40 -6.09 20.30
CA TYR A 388 -10.02 -6.56 20.26
C TYR A 388 -9.90 -7.98 19.71
N SER A 389 -8.81 -8.25 18.98
CA SER A 389 -8.29 -9.60 18.77
C SER A 389 -7.96 -10.27 20.12
N PRO A 390 -8.28 -11.56 20.31
CA PRO A 390 -8.07 -12.26 21.57
C PRO A 390 -6.61 -12.64 21.81
N TYR A 391 -5.69 -12.36 20.87
CA TYR A 391 -4.25 -12.62 20.99
C TYR A 391 -3.38 -11.40 20.66
N ALA A 392 -3.75 -10.53 19.71
CA ALA A 392 -2.87 -9.44 19.28
C ALA A 392 -2.77 -8.30 20.30
N HIS A 393 -3.82 -8.09 21.12
CA HIS A 393 -3.90 -6.98 22.08
C HIS A 393 -3.88 -7.42 23.55
N TYR A 394 -3.60 -8.69 23.81
CA TYR A 394 -3.50 -9.28 25.14
C TYR A 394 -2.13 -9.91 25.35
N ASP A 395 -1.55 -9.76 26.55
CA ASP A 395 -0.40 -10.57 26.93
C ASP A 395 -0.73 -12.08 26.97
N GLU A 396 0.30 -12.94 27.06
CA GLU A 396 0.17 -14.41 27.11
C GLU A 396 -0.90 -14.88 28.13
N ALA A 397 -1.04 -14.20 29.28
CA ALA A 397 -2.00 -14.56 30.31
C ALA A 397 -3.43 -14.10 29.98
N GLY A 398 -3.57 -12.91 29.38
CA GLY A 398 -4.84 -12.41 28.84
C GLY A 398 -5.37 -13.24 27.68
N MET A 399 -4.50 -13.53 26.70
CA MET A 399 -4.79 -14.41 25.55
C MET A 399 -5.28 -15.77 26.04
N LYS A 400 -4.58 -16.35 27.02
CA LYS A 400 -4.97 -17.64 27.60
C LYS A 400 -6.36 -17.61 28.24
N LYS A 401 -6.83 -16.50 28.82
CA LYS A 401 -8.21 -16.40 29.35
C LYS A 401 -9.25 -16.70 28.24
N TRP A 402 -9.03 -16.17 27.04
CA TRP A 402 -9.92 -16.35 25.90
C TRP A 402 -9.73 -17.74 25.26
N PHE A 403 -8.49 -18.17 25.03
CA PHE A 403 -8.19 -19.45 24.41
C PHE A 403 -8.68 -20.66 25.27
N ASP A 404 -8.65 -20.56 26.60
CA ASP A 404 -9.23 -21.55 27.52
C ASP A 404 -10.77 -21.69 27.39
N ILE A 405 -11.45 -20.70 26.80
CA ILE A 405 -12.90 -20.69 26.55
C ILE A 405 -13.22 -21.13 25.11
N LEU A 406 -12.34 -20.80 24.17
CA LEU A 406 -12.47 -21.14 22.75
C LEU A 406 -12.17 -22.62 22.46
N GLN A 407 -11.33 -23.27 23.26
CA GLN A 407 -11.06 -24.72 23.14
C GLN A 407 -12.35 -25.56 23.19
N ASP A 408 -12.52 -26.41 22.17
CA ASP A 408 -13.66 -27.32 21.99
C ASP A 408 -15.04 -26.63 21.98
N SER A 409 -15.08 -25.29 21.81
CA SER A 409 -16.29 -24.47 21.91
C SER A 409 -17.25 -24.63 20.72
N GLY A 410 -16.71 -24.87 19.52
CA GLY A 410 -17.46 -24.86 18.28
C GLY A 410 -17.87 -23.47 17.80
N VAL A 411 -17.22 -22.40 18.28
CA VAL A 411 -17.06 -21.16 17.51
C VAL A 411 -16.30 -21.51 16.22
N GLN A 412 -16.66 -20.92 15.08
CA GLN A 412 -15.88 -21.05 13.83
C GLN A 412 -15.15 -19.76 13.44
N LEU A 413 -15.66 -18.60 13.89
CA LEU A 413 -15.15 -17.28 13.48
C LEU A 413 -15.19 -16.30 14.66
N TRP A 414 -14.10 -15.55 14.85
CA TRP A 414 -14.00 -14.37 15.70
C TRP A 414 -13.74 -13.16 14.79
N MET A 415 -14.50 -12.09 14.94
CA MET A 415 -14.32 -10.84 14.21
C MET A 415 -14.05 -9.68 15.16
N ASN A 416 -13.08 -8.84 14.81
CA ASN A 416 -12.69 -7.68 15.61
C ASN A 416 -12.23 -6.47 14.77
N GLY A 417 -12.14 -5.31 15.41
CA GLY A 417 -11.58 -4.07 14.87
C GLY A 417 -10.29 -3.72 15.62
N HIS A 418 -10.20 -2.49 16.10
CA HIS A 418 -9.13 -1.91 16.92
C HIS A 418 -7.77 -1.71 16.21
N THR A 419 -7.25 -2.71 15.49
CA THR A 419 -6.17 -2.42 14.53
C THR A 419 -6.81 -1.87 13.27
N HIS A 420 -6.36 -0.71 12.77
CA HIS A 420 -7.03 0.00 11.68
C HIS A 420 -6.79 -0.59 10.27
N GLY A 421 -6.83 -1.93 10.10
CA GLY A 421 -6.62 -2.63 8.83
C GLY A 421 -7.32 -3.99 8.80
N GLU A 422 -6.96 -4.88 7.87
CA GLU A 422 -7.57 -6.21 7.76
C GLU A 422 -6.57 -7.35 7.73
N ASN A 423 -6.88 -8.41 8.47
CA ASN A 423 -6.22 -9.70 8.35
C ASN A 423 -7.23 -10.85 8.50
N HIS A 424 -6.75 -12.04 8.21
CA HIS A 424 -7.45 -13.29 8.41
C HIS A 424 -6.41 -14.33 8.85
N ASP A 425 -6.44 -14.64 10.14
CA ASP A 425 -5.60 -15.62 10.81
C ASP A 425 -6.43 -16.86 11.17
N TYR A 426 -5.76 -17.97 11.47
CA TYR A 426 -6.39 -19.25 11.77
C TYR A 426 -5.68 -19.99 12.90
N SER A 427 -6.45 -20.73 13.72
CA SER A 427 -5.91 -21.72 14.63
C SER A 427 -6.40 -23.12 14.30
N SER A 428 -5.47 -23.99 13.90
CA SER A 428 -5.69 -25.43 13.75
C SER A 428 -5.86 -26.16 15.10
N GLY A 429 -5.49 -25.52 16.22
CA GLY A 429 -5.67 -26.05 17.58
C GLY A 429 -7.06 -25.81 18.16
N TYR A 430 -7.68 -24.66 17.83
CA TYR A 430 -9.03 -24.30 18.27
C TYR A 430 -10.12 -24.54 17.21
N ALA A 431 -9.74 -24.71 15.93
CA ALA A 431 -10.63 -24.76 14.77
C ALA A 431 -11.42 -23.45 14.56
N ILE A 432 -10.71 -22.32 14.65
CA ILE A 432 -11.29 -20.96 14.63
C ILE A 432 -10.50 -20.06 13.68
N HIS A 433 -11.23 -19.28 12.89
CA HIS A 433 -10.72 -18.16 12.11
C HIS A 433 -10.82 -16.86 12.91
N PHE A 434 -9.76 -16.05 12.90
CA PHE A 434 -9.74 -14.72 13.52
C PHE A 434 -9.61 -13.68 12.40
N VAL A 435 -10.45 -12.65 12.42
CA VAL A 435 -10.54 -11.66 11.34
C VAL A 435 -10.51 -10.26 11.94
N ASN A 436 -9.42 -9.53 11.68
CA ASN A 436 -9.35 -8.10 11.92
C ASN A 436 -10.01 -7.36 10.74
N ASN A 437 -10.80 -6.34 11.04
CA ASN A 437 -11.67 -5.63 10.10
C ASN A 437 -11.91 -4.20 10.62
N GLY A 438 -10.83 -3.43 10.76
CA GLY A 438 -10.80 -2.13 11.46
C GLY A 438 -10.54 -0.91 10.58
N ALA A 439 -10.61 -1.01 9.24
CA ALA A 439 -10.59 0.18 8.37
C ALA A 439 -11.99 0.51 7.84
N GLY A 440 -12.98 0.63 8.73
CA GLY A 440 -14.35 1.05 8.39
C GLY A 440 -14.51 2.55 8.08
N GLY A 441 -13.43 3.34 8.16
CA GLY A 441 -13.40 4.74 7.70
C GLY A 441 -13.64 5.81 8.77
N GLY A 442 -13.57 5.48 10.06
CA GLY A 442 -13.67 6.46 11.15
C GLY A 442 -12.34 7.11 11.54
N ILE A 443 -11.23 6.47 11.18
CA ILE A 443 -9.84 6.81 11.49
C ILE A 443 -8.96 6.36 10.32
N GLN A 444 -7.74 6.90 10.18
CA GLN A 444 -6.87 6.52 9.06
C GLN A 444 -6.45 5.05 9.13
N LYS A 445 -6.39 4.41 7.96
CA LYS A 445 -5.97 3.02 7.78
C LYS A 445 -4.49 2.80 8.14
N GLU A 446 -4.23 1.71 8.84
CA GLU A 446 -2.91 1.22 9.23
C GLU A 446 -2.68 -0.21 8.73
N SER A 447 -1.44 -0.71 8.79
CA SER A 447 -1.15 -2.12 8.55
C SER A 447 -1.80 -3.01 9.61
N ALA A 448 -2.32 -4.17 9.21
CA ALA A 448 -2.93 -5.11 10.14
C ALA A 448 -1.90 -5.71 11.14
N SER A 449 -2.38 -6.06 12.34
CA SER A 449 -1.54 -6.56 13.43
C SER A 449 -0.91 -7.90 13.08
N GLY A 450 0.41 -8.00 13.28
CA GLY A 450 1.14 -9.26 13.19
C GLY A 450 0.94 -10.16 14.41
N ILE A 451 1.06 -11.47 14.22
CA ILE A 451 0.91 -12.47 15.30
C ILE A 451 2.09 -12.36 16.30
N PRO A 452 1.83 -12.15 17.61
CA PRO A 452 2.89 -12.09 18.62
C PRO A 452 3.63 -13.43 18.82
N GLU A 453 4.89 -13.39 19.27
CA GLU A 453 5.74 -14.59 19.46
C GLU A 453 5.11 -15.66 20.37
N TYR A 454 4.35 -15.26 21.39
CA TYR A 454 3.64 -16.18 22.29
C TYR A 454 2.35 -16.78 21.67
N ALA A 455 1.80 -16.17 20.62
CA ALA A 455 0.62 -16.66 19.90
C ALA A 455 0.99 -17.51 18.67
N ALA A 456 2.17 -17.31 18.09
CA ALA A 456 2.67 -17.99 16.88
C ALA A 456 2.89 -19.52 17.01
N GLY A 457 2.62 -20.10 18.19
CA GLY A 457 2.54 -21.56 18.38
C GLY A 457 1.12 -22.13 18.23
N ASP A 458 0.09 -21.28 18.32
CA ASP A 458 -1.34 -21.63 18.28
C ASP A 458 -2.10 -20.98 17.11
N VAL A 459 -1.58 -19.88 16.54
CA VAL A 459 -2.20 -19.08 15.47
C VAL A 459 -1.24 -18.96 14.28
N GLU A 460 -1.77 -19.13 13.07
CA GLU A 460 -1.10 -19.06 11.77
C GLU A 460 -1.80 -18.02 10.88
N ALA A 461 -1.07 -17.15 10.16
CA ALA A 461 -1.67 -16.13 9.28
C ALA A 461 -2.05 -16.72 7.92
N LEU A 462 -3.26 -16.43 7.42
CA LEU A 462 -3.71 -16.84 6.08
C LEU A 462 -3.65 -15.68 5.07
N TRP A 463 -4.06 -14.48 5.48
CA TRP A 463 -4.09 -13.28 4.63
C TRP A 463 -3.99 -12.00 5.47
N ALA A 464 -3.37 -10.96 4.91
CA ALA A 464 -3.40 -9.60 5.44
C ALA A 464 -3.49 -8.63 4.25
N TYR A 465 -4.27 -7.55 4.40
CA TYR A 465 -4.42 -6.57 3.33
C TYR A 465 -3.29 -5.55 3.35
N GLY A 466 -2.62 -5.38 2.21
CA GLY A 466 -1.54 -4.41 2.02
C GLY A 466 -1.97 -3.12 1.31
N GLY A 467 -3.23 -3.01 0.90
CA GLY A 467 -3.76 -1.83 0.21
C GLY A 467 -4.31 -0.77 1.16
N HIS A 468 -4.35 0.48 0.71
CA HIS A 468 -4.81 1.62 1.51
C HIS A 468 -6.34 1.81 1.49
N GLU A 469 -7.08 1.01 0.73
CA GLU A 469 -8.52 1.21 0.54
C GLU A 469 -9.35 0.70 1.74
N TYR A 470 -10.23 1.56 2.27
CA TYR A 470 -11.17 1.29 3.36
C TYR A 470 -12.29 0.32 2.95
N GLY A 471 -12.88 -0.39 3.90
CA GLY A 471 -13.85 -1.43 3.55
C GLY A 471 -14.56 -2.08 4.72
N PHE A 472 -15.17 -3.22 4.42
CA PHE A 472 -15.94 -4.02 5.36
C PHE A 472 -15.94 -5.50 4.96
N MET A 473 -16.29 -6.37 5.90
CA MET A 473 -16.39 -7.82 5.66
C MET A 473 -17.85 -8.23 5.42
N SER A 474 -18.09 -9.17 4.50
CA SER A 474 -19.37 -9.89 4.41
C SER A 474 -19.21 -11.36 4.78
N VAL A 475 -20.21 -11.88 5.48
CA VAL A 475 -20.33 -13.29 5.85
C VAL A 475 -21.63 -13.84 5.25
N GLU A 476 -21.52 -14.72 4.26
CA GLU A 476 -22.64 -15.48 3.71
C GLU A 476 -22.59 -16.93 4.22
N ALA A 477 -23.71 -17.50 4.65
CA ALA A 477 -23.78 -18.82 5.28
C ALA A 477 -24.72 -19.80 4.55
N SER A 478 -24.30 -21.07 4.55
CA SER A 478 -25.04 -22.24 4.08
C SER A 478 -25.06 -23.34 5.16
N GLU A 479 -25.56 -24.54 4.84
CA GLU A 479 -25.59 -25.68 5.75
C GLU A 479 -24.18 -26.22 6.11
N GLU A 480 -23.21 -26.10 5.20
CA GLU A 480 -21.86 -26.70 5.35
C GLU A 480 -20.70 -25.70 5.23
N TRP A 481 -20.92 -24.54 4.59
CA TRP A 481 -19.90 -23.52 4.31
C TRP A 481 -20.34 -22.10 4.69
N LEU A 482 -19.40 -21.33 5.21
CA LEU A 482 -19.47 -19.90 5.47
C LEU A 482 -18.43 -19.22 4.58
N LYS A 483 -18.90 -18.31 3.73
CA LYS A 483 -18.11 -17.52 2.78
C LYS A 483 -17.82 -16.16 3.41
N LEU A 484 -16.57 -15.96 3.81
CA LEU A 484 -16.03 -14.68 4.27
C LEU A 484 -15.50 -13.91 3.06
N GLN A 485 -15.77 -12.61 2.97
CA GLN A 485 -15.22 -11.75 1.91
C GLN A 485 -14.85 -10.36 2.44
N TYR A 486 -13.74 -9.79 2.00
CA TYR A 486 -13.42 -8.37 2.19
C TYR A 486 -13.86 -7.57 0.96
N HIS A 487 -14.62 -6.50 1.18
CA HIS A 487 -15.13 -5.60 0.15
C HIS A 487 -14.64 -4.17 0.38
N THR A 488 -14.23 -3.52 -0.70
CA THR A 488 -13.76 -2.13 -0.74
C THR A 488 -14.18 -1.46 -2.06
N ALA A 489 -13.74 -0.24 -2.30
CA ALA A 489 -13.93 0.48 -3.56
C ALA A 489 -13.29 -0.29 -4.72
N ASP A 490 -14.00 -0.34 -5.86
CA ASP A 490 -13.36 -0.67 -7.13
C ASP A 490 -12.73 0.58 -7.78
N ASP A 491 -11.96 0.33 -8.83
CA ASP A 491 -11.12 1.35 -9.47
C ASP A 491 -11.96 2.41 -10.24
N SER A 492 -13.30 2.25 -10.32
CA SER A 492 -14.19 3.24 -10.97
C SER A 492 -14.60 4.41 -10.06
N TRP A 493 -14.30 4.33 -8.76
CA TRP A 493 -14.47 5.45 -7.82
C TRP A 493 -13.52 6.62 -8.16
N SER A 494 -14.02 7.85 -8.08
CA SER A 494 -13.18 9.05 -8.13
C SER A 494 -13.53 9.92 -6.92
N PHE A 495 -12.63 9.93 -5.93
CA PHE A 495 -12.81 10.62 -4.65
C PHE A 495 -12.63 12.13 -4.80
N ALA A 496 -13.28 12.90 -3.93
CA ALA A 496 -13.20 14.35 -3.91
C ALA A 496 -13.53 14.89 -2.51
N GLU A 497 -12.94 16.03 -2.14
CA GLU A 497 -13.00 16.75 -0.85
C GLU A 497 -14.27 16.50 -0.02
N SER A 498 -15.44 16.56 -0.67
CA SER A 498 -16.70 16.08 -0.09
C SER A 498 -17.29 14.90 -0.86
N PHE A 499 -17.85 13.94 -0.13
CA PHE A 499 -18.56 12.78 -0.67
C PHE A 499 -19.69 13.12 -1.66
N LYS A 500 -20.25 14.34 -1.63
CA LYS A 500 -21.24 14.80 -2.61
C LYS A 500 -20.66 15.11 -4.00
N SER A 501 -19.36 15.35 -4.05
CA SER A 501 -18.57 15.55 -5.28
C SER A 501 -17.90 14.25 -5.74
N THR A 502 -17.75 13.27 -4.84
CA THR A 502 -17.20 11.94 -5.15
C THR A 502 -18.06 11.21 -6.19
N LYS A 503 -17.42 10.73 -7.26
CA LYS A 503 -18.00 9.79 -8.25
C LYS A 503 -18.06 8.42 -7.58
N VAL A 504 -19.25 8.02 -7.16
CA VAL A 504 -19.52 6.67 -6.64
C VAL A 504 -19.26 5.64 -7.75
N GLY A 505 -18.26 4.78 -7.53
CA GLY A 505 -17.98 3.58 -8.34
C GLY A 505 -18.69 2.34 -7.80
N GLY A 506 -18.20 1.15 -8.12
CA GLY A 506 -18.74 -0.14 -7.67
C GLY A 506 -18.00 -0.76 -6.48
N VAL A 507 -18.11 -2.09 -6.31
CA VAL A 507 -17.57 -2.82 -5.15
C VAL A 507 -16.55 -3.86 -5.62
N ALA A 508 -15.31 -3.75 -5.14
CA ALA A 508 -14.27 -4.76 -5.35
C ALA A 508 -14.18 -5.72 -4.15
N THR A 509 -14.23 -7.03 -4.43
CA THR A 509 -13.83 -8.05 -3.45
C THR A 509 -12.33 -8.31 -3.57
N LYS A 510 -11.54 -8.05 -2.51
CA LYS A 510 -10.08 -8.28 -2.52
C LYS A 510 -9.64 -9.49 -1.67
N HIS A 511 -10.57 -10.12 -0.92
CA HIS A 511 -10.39 -11.41 -0.22
C HIS A 511 -11.70 -12.21 -0.28
N CYS A 512 -11.63 -13.53 -0.44
CA CYS A 512 -12.81 -14.40 -0.44
C CYS A 512 -12.48 -15.85 -0.06
N TRP A 513 -12.82 -16.23 1.17
CA TRP A 513 -12.47 -17.51 1.79
C TRP A 513 -13.69 -18.34 2.20
N TYR A 514 -13.58 -19.66 2.06
CA TYR A 514 -14.62 -20.61 2.43
C TYR A 514 -14.26 -21.39 3.70
N ILE A 515 -14.90 -21.02 4.81
CA ILE A 515 -14.79 -21.66 6.12
C ILE A 515 -15.79 -22.83 6.19
N PRO A 516 -15.36 -24.07 6.50
CA PRO A 516 -16.24 -25.22 6.70
C PRO A 516 -16.89 -25.21 8.10
N LEU A 517 -18.05 -25.86 8.23
CA LEU A 517 -18.81 -25.95 9.49
C LEU A 517 -18.02 -26.58 10.66
N ASP A 518 -17.04 -27.43 10.33
CA ASP A 518 -16.17 -28.10 11.30
C ASP A 518 -15.01 -27.23 11.82
N GLY A 519 -14.88 -25.97 11.36
CA GLY A 519 -13.82 -25.05 11.79
C GLY A 519 -12.44 -25.39 11.21
N GLY A 520 -12.35 -26.28 10.22
CA GLY A 520 -11.13 -26.50 9.45
C GLY A 520 -10.62 -25.22 8.76
N GLU A 521 -9.35 -25.26 8.35
CA GLU A 521 -8.62 -24.16 7.68
C GLU A 521 -9.35 -23.57 6.47
N GLY A 522 -10.21 -24.34 5.81
CA GLY A 522 -10.98 -23.86 4.67
C GLY A 522 -10.16 -23.72 3.40
N LYS A 523 -10.59 -22.86 2.49
CA LYS A 523 -9.98 -22.65 1.16
C LYS A 523 -10.21 -21.25 0.63
N ASP A 524 -9.21 -20.69 -0.05
CA ASP A 524 -9.37 -19.56 -0.96
C ASP A 524 -10.29 -19.94 -2.14
N SER A 525 -10.86 -18.91 -2.78
CA SER A 525 -11.67 -18.97 -3.99
C SER A 525 -10.98 -18.34 -5.21
N VAL A 526 -9.93 -17.54 -5.02
CA VAL A 526 -9.25 -16.82 -6.09
C VAL A 526 -8.27 -17.73 -6.85
N GLY A 527 -8.35 -17.71 -8.17
CA GLY A 527 -7.56 -18.55 -9.08
C GLY A 527 -6.08 -18.16 -9.24
N GLN A 528 -5.42 -17.69 -8.18
CA GLN A 528 -3.96 -17.46 -8.18
C GLN A 528 -3.21 -18.80 -8.13
N PRO A 529 -2.07 -18.95 -8.84
CA PRO A 529 -1.19 -20.10 -8.66
C PRO A 529 -0.47 -19.98 -7.31
N GLY A 530 -1.09 -20.54 -6.26
CA GLY A 530 -0.65 -20.33 -4.88
C GLY A 530 0.84 -20.56 -4.65
N PHE A 531 1.51 -19.54 -4.10
CA PHE A 531 2.83 -19.65 -3.50
C PHE A 531 2.75 -20.55 -2.25
N GLY A 532 2.75 -21.86 -2.47
CA GLY A 532 2.72 -22.86 -1.42
C GLY A 532 3.97 -22.74 -0.54
N THR A 533 3.84 -22.09 0.61
CA THR A 533 4.84 -22.10 1.67
C THR A 533 5.17 -23.54 2.02
N LEU A 534 6.41 -23.96 1.73
CA LEU A 534 6.85 -25.32 1.96
C LEU A 534 7.13 -25.55 3.45
N GLN A 535 6.06 -25.57 4.25
CA GLN A 535 6.02 -25.98 5.66
C GLN A 535 6.45 -27.46 5.76
N ILE A 536 7.76 -27.69 5.90
CA ILE A 536 8.32 -29.02 6.17
C ILE A 536 7.97 -29.39 7.63
N ARG A 537 6.77 -29.92 7.84
CA ARG A 537 6.29 -30.41 9.14
C ARG A 537 7.22 -31.51 9.69
N PHE A 538 8.08 -31.12 10.63
CA PHE A 538 8.81 -32.07 11.48
C PHE A 538 7.91 -32.51 12.64
N GLU A 539 7.30 -33.69 12.52
CA GLU A 539 6.54 -34.32 13.60
C GLU A 539 7.44 -34.71 14.79
N TRP A 540 7.70 -33.77 15.69
CA TRP A 540 8.33 -34.05 16.99
C TRP A 540 7.28 -34.60 17.96
N THR A 541 7.24 -35.93 18.07
CA THR A 541 6.39 -36.63 19.04
C THR A 541 6.73 -36.21 20.48
N ARG A 542 5.70 -35.81 21.24
CA ARG A 542 5.81 -35.28 22.61
C ARG A 542 6.37 -36.32 23.58
N ASP A 543 7.57 -36.06 24.10
CA ASP A 543 8.05 -36.63 25.35
C ASP A 543 9.09 -35.70 26.02
N PHE A 544 9.25 -35.80 27.35
CA PHE A 544 10.17 -34.99 28.19
C PHE A 544 9.90 -33.47 28.36
N PHE A 545 8.90 -33.15 29.17
CA PHE A 545 9.07 -32.09 30.19
C PHE A 545 9.98 -32.62 31.32
N ILE A 546 10.88 -31.79 31.89
CA ILE A 546 11.27 -31.72 33.33
C ILE A 546 12.51 -30.81 33.55
N LEU A 547 12.42 -29.91 34.55
CA LEU A 547 13.46 -28.97 35.08
C LEU A 547 13.92 -27.84 34.12
N GLY A 548 13.95 -26.56 34.52
CA GLY A 548 13.46 -25.96 35.77
C GLY A 548 13.74 -24.44 35.88
N LYS A 549 12.88 -23.69 36.58
CA LYS A 549 13.01 -22.21 36.75
C LYS A 549 14.15 -21.82 37.70
N VAL A 550 15.02 -20.90 37.25
CA VAL A 550 15.67 -19.87 38.09
C VAL A 550 15.72 -18.59 37.24
N GLY A 551 15.32 -17.44 37.79
CA GLY A 551 15.28 -16.17 37.07
C GLY A 551 16.54 -15.32 37.24
N GLY A 552 16.79 -14.45 36.26
CA GLY A 552 17.80 -13.40 36.26
C GLY A 552 17.41 -12.35 35.22
N ASN A 553 17.67 -11.07 35.49
CA ASN A 553 17.18 -9.94 34.70
C ASN A 553 18.33 -9.27 33.90
N GLN A 554 17.96 -8.48 32.88
CA GLN A 554 18.79 -7.53 32.12
C GLN A 554 19.82 -8.07 31.09
N THR A 555 19.51 -7.79 29.82
CA THR A 555 20.40 -7.25 28.75
C THR A 555 21.84 -7.78 28.57
N GLU A 556 22.04 -8.60 27.52
CA GLU A 556 23.20 -8.51 26.60
C GLU A 556 22.93 -9.28 25.29
N GLN A 557 22.89 -8.60 24.13
CA GLN A 557 22.58 -9.23 22.84
C GLN A 557 23.88 -9.54 22.06
N MET A 558 24.41 -10.76 22.22
CA MET A 558 25.65 -11.19 21.55
C MET A 558 25.41 -11.72 20.13
N ALA A 559 26.15 -11.18 19.15
CA ALA A 559 26.09 -11.61 17.76
C ALA A 559 26.63 -13.03 17.53
N ILE A 560 25.85 -13.88 16.85
CA ILE A 560 26.23 -15.25 16.47
C ILE A 560 26.93 -15.25 15.09
N ASN A 561 27.98 -16.05 14.97
CA ASN A 561 28.99 -15.88 13.93
C ASN A 561 28.59 -16.55 12.59
N LYS A 562 28.30 -15.75 11.54
CA LYS A 562 27.78 -16.18 10.22
C LYS A 562 28.51 -17.36 9.56
N ARG A 563 29.80 -17.60 9.89
CA ARG A 563 30.64 -18.65 9.27
C ARG A 563 30.18 -20.10 9.51
N LEU A 564 29.40 -20.39 10.55
CA LEU A 564 28.90 -21.77 10.78
C LEU A 564 27.71 -22.12 9.88
N ILE A 565 26.85 -21.14 9.57
CA ILE A 565 25.67 -21.32 8.71
C ILE A 565 26.10 -21.63 7.27
N ILE A 566 27.08 -20.90 6.74
CA ILE A 566 27.62 -21.07 5.38
C ILE A 566 28.14 -22.50 5.15
N ILE A 567 28.83 -23.10 6.13
CA ILE A 567 29.32 -24.48 6.02
C ILE A 567 28.17 -25.49 5.98
N GLY A 568 27.07 -25.24 6.71
CA GLY A 568 25.86 -26.06 6.63
C GLY A 568 25.19 -25.98 5.25
N ILE A 569 25.01 -24.77 4.73
CA ILE A 569 24.39 -24.52 3.42
C ILE A 569 25.19 -25.19 2.29
N VAL A 570 26.52 -25.01 2.25
CA VAL A 570 27.38 -25.62 1.21
C VAL A 570 27.29 -27.15 1.19
N VAL A 571 27.19 -27.79 2.37
CA VAL A 571 26.99 -29.25 2.45
C VAL A 571 25.59 -29.66 1.99
N LEU A 572 24.56 -28.87 2.31
CA LEU A 572 23.18 -29.12 1.88
C LEU A 572 23.05 -29.01 0.34
N CYS A 573 23.56 -27.93 -0.26
CA CYS A 573 23.56 -27.72 -1.71
C CYS A 573 24.31 -28.83 -2.46
N ALA A 574 25.44 -29.31 -1.93
CA ALA A 574 26.18 -30.42 -2.53
C ALA A 574 25.38 -31.73 -2.55
N VAL A 575 24.57 -31.99 -1.53
CA VAL A 575 23.67 -33.16 -1.48
C VAL A 575 22.49 -33.01 -2.43
N VAL A 576 21.87 -31.81 -2.51
CA VAL A 576 20.77 -31.54 -3.45
C VAL A 576 21.23 -31.65 -4.89
N GLY A 577 22.38 -31.09 -5.25
CA GLY A 577 22.96 -31.20 -6.60
C GLY A 577 23.23 -32.65 -7.02
N ALA A 578 23.69 -33.49 -6.09
CA ALA A 578 23.88 -34.92 -6.35
C ALA A 578 22.55 -35.67 -6.57
N ILE A 579 21.46 -35.26 -5.93
CA ILE A 579 20.12 -35.83 -6.13
C ILE A 579 19.54 -35.42 -7.49
N VAL A 580 19.64 -34.14 -7.85
CA VAL A 580 19.16 -33.61 -9.14
C VAL A 580 19.90 -34.25 -10.31
N GLY A 581 21.23 -34.38 -10.23
CA GLY A 581 22.05 -35.02 -11.26
C GLY A 581 21.68 -36.48 -11.55
N VAL A 582 21.20 -37.22 -10.54
CA VAL A 582 20.72 -38.60 -10.71
C VAL A 582 19.32 -38.67 -11.32
N LEU A 583 18.45 -37.67 -11.05
CA LEU A 583 17.11 -37.60 -11.64
C LEU A 583 17.15 -37.24 -13.12
N VAL A 584 17.92 -36.22 -13.50
CA VAL A 584 18.05 -35.75 -14.90
C VAL A 584 18.62 -36.86 -15.81
N ALA A 585 19.53 -37.69 -15.29
CA ALA A 585 20.13 -38.81 -16.02
C ALA A 585 19.17 -39.98 -16.36
N THR A 586 17.86 -39.86 -16.09
CA THR A 586 16.86 -40.94 -16.31
C THR A 586 15.69 -40.59 -17.24
N LYS A 587 15.74 -39.45 -17.94
CA LYS A 587 14.82 -39.14 -19.06
C LYS A 587 15.58 -38.77 -20.33
N SER A 588 15.64 -39.72 -21.26
CA SER A 588 16.07 -39.56 -22.67
C SER A 588 15.47 -40.71 -23.48
N ASP A 589 15.48 -40.59 -24.81
CA ASP A 589 14.81 -41.44 -25.81
C ASP A 589 13.26 -41.33 -25.83
N SER A 590 12.56 -41.21 -26.99
CA SER A 590 13.01 -41.19 -28.40
C SER A 590 12.06 -40.41 -29.34
N SER A 591 12.56 -40.14 -30.56
CA SER A 591 11.96 -39.49 -31.75
C SER A 591 10.71 -40.20 -32.36
N SER A 592 10.04 -39.80 -33.48
CA SER A 592 10.50 -39.11 -34.73
C SER A 592 9.37 -38.73 -35.73
N THR A 593 9.54 -37.65 -36.54
CA THR A 593 9.14 -37.38 -37.98
C THR A 593 7.76 -37.80 -38.55
N SER A 594 7.16 -37.21 -39.61
CA SER A 594 7.28 -35.98 -40.46
C SER A 594 6.05 -35.97 -41.45
N SER A 595 5.89 -35.29 -42.60
CA SER A 595 6.64 -34.33 -43.47
C SER A 595 5.70 -33.79 -44.60
N GLU A 596 5.86 -32.51 -45.00
CA GLU A 596 5.54 -31.93 -46.35
C GLU A 596 4.03 -31.91 -46.79
N GLU A 597 3.54 -31.18 -47.82
CA GLU A 597 4.13 -30.49 -48.98
C GLU A 597 3.27 -29.29 -49.53
N SER A 598 3.93 -28.29 -50.16
CA SER A 598 3.56 -27.50 -51.38
C SER A 598 2.20 -26.76 -51.65
N ALA A 599 2.29 -25.41 -51.63
CA ALA A 599 2.25 -24.48 -52.80
C ALA A 599 0.96 -23.86 -53.44
N ASN A 600 1.10 -22.55 -53.74
CA ASN A 600 0.64 -21.76 -54.92
C ASN A 600 -0.82 -21.23 -55.13
N ALA A 601 -1.00 -19.94 -54.80
CA ALA A 601 -1.09 -18.80 -55.74
C ALA A 601 -2.37 -18.41 -56.55
N SER A 602 -2.67 -17.10 -56.48
CA SER A 602 -3.10 -16.15 -57.55
C SER A 602 -4.58 -15.89 -57.90
N GLY A 603 -5.00 -14.62 -57.68
CA GLY A 603 -5.97 -13.84 -58.47
C GLY A 603 -7.47 -14.16 -58.38
N SER A 604 -8.41 -13.29 -58.80
CA SER A 604 -8.37 -11.82 -59.05
C SER A 604 -9.76 -11.32 -59.49
N THR A 605 -10.26 -10.18 -58.97
CA THR A 605 -11.26 -9.25 -59.60
C THR A 605 -12.65 -9.78 -60.04
N SER A 606 -13.76 -9.03 -60.13
CA SER A 606 -14.21 -7.74 -59.54
C SER A 606 -15.67 -7.43 -59.99
N SER A 607 -16.39 -6.60 -59.22
CA SER A 607 -17.50 -5.69 -59.66
C SER A 607 -18.91 -6.22 -60.02
N GLY A 608 -19.92 -5.33 -59.93
CA GLY A 608 -21.35 -5.55 -60.18
C GLY A 608 -22.18 -5.33 -58.89
N SER A 609 -22.79 -4.18 -58.57
CA SER A 609 -23.57 -3.19 -59.36
C SER A 609 -24.92 -3.76 -59.87
N SER A 610 -26.11 -3.16 -59.68
CA SER A 610 -26.53 -1.98 -58.88
C SER A 610 -28.05 -1.74 -58.99
N GLY A 611 -28.73 -1.23 -57.94
CA GLY A 611 -30.08 -0.62 -58.02
C GLY A 611 -31.06 -1.07 -56.92
N GLY A 612 -32.05 -0.26 -56.50
CA GLY A 612 -32.29 1.14 -56.86
C GLY A 612 -33.46 1.84 -56.11
N THR A 613 -33.13 2.94 -55.42
CA THR A 613 -33.89 4.20 -55.22
C THR A 613 -35.41 4.19 -54.92
N SER A 614 -35.81 4.60 -53.71
CA SER A 614 -36.79 5.70 -53.41
C SER A 614 -37.16 5.73 -51.91
N SER A 615 -37.47 6.85 -51.24
CA SER A 615 -37.23 8.28 -51.55
C SER A 615 -37.54 9.19 -50.34
N SER A 616 -36.70 10.21 -50.06
CA SER A 616 -37.02 11.52 -49.38
C SER A 616 -37.64 11.50 -47.96
N THR A 617 -37.31 12.37 -46.99
CA THR A 617 -36.53 13.64 -46.91
C THR A 617 -36.16 13.85 -45.42
N SER A 618 -35.18 14.64 -44.96
CA SER A 618 -34.57 15.87 -45.49
C SER A 618 -33.28 16.28 -44.74
N LYS A 619 -32.40 17.08 -45.40
CA LYS A 619 -31.36 17.99 -44.83
C LYS A 619 -30.31 17.35 -43.89
N LYS A 620 -29.00 17.23 -44.19
CA LYS A 620 -28.06 18.06 -45.00
C LYS A 620 -27.95 19.51 -44.49
N SER A 621 -26.76 20.11 -44.30
CA SER A 621 -25.42 19.79 -44.83
C SER A 621 -24.30 20.47 -43.98
N SER A 622 -23.32 19.73 -43.44
CA SER A 622 -21.95 19.51 -43.98
C SER A 622 -20.91 20.62 -43.76
N ASN A 623 -19.74 20.25 -43.22
CA ASN A 623 -18.47 20.47 -43.92
C ASN A 623 -17.48 19.33 -43.61
N SER A 624 -16.30 19.32 -44.23
CA SER A 624 -15.42 18.15 -44.32
C SER A 624 -13.99 18.39 -43.85
N SER A 625 -13.39 17.37 -43.24
CA SER A 625 -11.95 17.09 -43.26
C SER A 625 -11.72 15.60 -43.50
N THR A 626 -10.52 15.23 -43.95
CA THR A 626 -10.10 13.85 -44.22
C THR A 626 -9.08 13.40 -43.20
N GLY A 627 -9.37 12.36 -42.43
CA GLY A 627 -8.40 11.58 -41.68
C GLY A 627 -8.27 10.20 -42.32
N SER A 628 -7.03 9.71 -42.50
CA SER A 628 -6.77 8.37 -43.02
C SER A 628 -6.52 7.43 -41.85
N SER A 629 -7.44 6.49 -41.59
CA SER A 629 -7.19 5.39 -40.66
C SER A 629 -6.13 4.45 -41.26
N SER A 630 -4.85 4.78 -41.07
CA SER A 630 -3.75 3.85 -41.27
C SER A 630 -3.85 2.77 -40.22
N VAL A 631 -4.38 1.60 -40.59
CA VAL A 631 -4.13 0.38 -39.85
C VAL A 631 -2.64 0.11 -39.97
N THR A 632 -1.88 0.42 -38.93
CA THR A 632 -0.46 0.02 -38.83
C THR A 632 -0.37 -1.48 -39.03
N ALA A 633 0.57 -1.93 -39.85
CA ALA A 633 0.74 -3.36 -40.08
C ALA A 633 1.25 -3.99 -38.79
N THR A 634 0.55 -5.01 -38.28
CA THR A 634 0.93 -5.70 -37.04
C THR A 634 2.38 -6.18 -37.13
N VAL A 635 3.18 -5.85 -36.11
CA VAL A 635 4.58 -6.24 -36.07
C VAL A 635 4.67 -7.76 -35.97
N THR A 636 5.49 -8.35 -36.83
CA THR A 636 5.65 -9.82 -36.96
C THR A 636 7.10 -10.26 -37.11
N SER A 637 8.04 -9.33 -36.99
CA SER A 637 9.47 -9.61 -36.82
C SER A 637 9.77 -9.96 -35.36
N ASP A 638 10.78 -10.81 -35.15
CA ASP A 638 11.25 -11.20 -33.82
C ASP A 638 12.20 -10.11 -33.26
N PRO A 639 11.91 -9.50 -32.10
CA PRO A 639 12.70 -8.38 -31.56
C PRO A 639 14.15 -8.75 -31.19
N THR A 640 14.46 -10.05 -31.04
CA THR A 640 15.82 -10.55 -30.82
C THR A 640 16.61 -10.68 -32.13
N SER A 641 15.92 -10.57 -33.29
CA SER A 641 16.49 -10.77 -34.63
C SER A 641 16.64 -9.48 -35.46
N VAL A 642 15.97 -8.39 -35.07
CA VAL A 642 16.05 -7.09 -35.78
C VAL A 642 17.37 -6.36 -35.50
N THR A 643 17.78 -5.51 -36.44
CA THR A 643 18.94 -4.62 -36.25
C THR A 643 18.48 -3.32 -35.62
N TYR A 644 18.89 -3.08 -34.37
CA TYR A 644 18.80 -1.78 -33.73
C TYR A 644 19.90 -0.85 -34.26
N SER A 645 19.57 0.41 -34.54
CA SER A 645 20.45 1.37 -35.25
C SER A 645 20.48 2.77 -34.64
N LEU A 646 19.52 3.11 -33.79
CA LEU A 646 19.38 4.43 -33.17
C LEU A 646 19.13 4.28 -31.68
N ALA A 647 19.63 5.20 -30.84
CA ALA A 647 19.41 5.15 -29.40
C ALA A 647 19.30 6.55 -28.79
N ALA A 648 18.65 6.62 -27.63
CA ALA A 648 18.66 7.74 -26.70
C ALA A 648 18.66 7.21 -25.25
N PHE A 649 19.14 8.00 -24.30
CA PHE A 649 18.93 7.75 -22.87
C PHE A 649 17.89 8.74 -22.31
N ALA A 650 17.46 8.52 -21.07
CA ALA A 650 16.40 9.26 -20.39
C ALA A 650 16.73 9.35 -18.89
N ILE A 651 16.60 10.54 -18.28
CA ILE A 651 16.84 10.79 -16.85
C ILE A 651 15.97 11.97 -16.33
N GLY A 652 15.39 11.86 -15.14
CA GLY A 652 14.70 12.94 -14.44
C GLY A 652 15.32 13.23 -13.07
N ASP A 653 15.05 14.41 -12.51
CA ASP A 653 15.19 14.65 -11.05
C ASP A 653 16.63 14.43 -10.54
N TRP A 654 17.59 14.74 -11.41
CA TRP A 654 19.02 14.49 -11.25
C TRP A 654 19.80 15.67 -10.67
N GLY A 655 19.20 16.87 -10.65
CA GLY A 655 19.91 18.12 -10.49
C GLY A 655 20.36 18.48 -9.07
N THR A 656 21.38 17.84 -8.51
CA THR A 656 21.66 17.95 -7.06
C THR A 656 22.06 19.37 -6.62
N THR A 657 21.67 19.74 -5.40
CA THR A 657 22.08 21.00 -4.74
C THR A 657 23.60 21.14 -4.64
N VAL A 658 24.14 22.36 -4.79
CA VAL A 658 25.60 22.62 -4.69
C VAL A 658 26.17 22.15 -3.35
N THR A 659 25.38 22.25 -2.29
CA THR A 659 25.68 21.84 -0.92
C THR A 659 25.36 20.36 -0.61
N LYS A 660 24.74 19.62 -1.54
CA LYS A 660 24.24 18.25 -1.34
C LYS A 660 23.34 18.14 -0.10
N ASP A 661 22.46 19.12 0.10
CA ASP A 661 21.39 19.08 1.09
C ASP A 661 20.14 18.37 0.54
N SER A 662 19.85 18.47 -0.75
CA SER A 662 18.71 17.79 -1.39
C SER A 662 18.70 16.25 -1.24
N CYS A 663 19.86 15.62 -1.09
CA CYS A 663 19.95 14.19 -0.76
C CYS A 663 19.78 13.85 0.72
N CYS A 664 19.88 14.84 1.61
CA CYS A 664 20.50 14.61 2.92
C CYS A 664 19.98 15.50 4.08
N THR A 665 19.05 16.42 3.83
CA THR A 665 18.34 17.19 4.89
C THR A 665 16.87 16.81 5.05
N ARG A 666 16.21 16.30 4.00
CA ARG A 666 14.79 15.90 4.00
C ARG A 666 14.48 14.65 4.84
N SER A 667 15.50 13.86 5.20
CA SER A 667 15.37 12.74 6.15
C SER A 667 16.65 12.54 6.97
N GLU A 668 16.52 12.15 8.24
CA GLU A 668 17.63 11.71 9.09
C GLU A 668 18.22 10.34 8.68
N THR A 669 17.58 9.60 7.75
CA THR A 669 17.91 8.21 7.42
C THR A 669 18.66 8.01 6.09
N TYR A 670 19.37 9.03 5.60
CA TYR A 670 20.17 8.91 4.37
C TYR A 670 21.43 8.05 4.54
N ASN A 671 21.96 7.57 3.42
CA ASN A 671 23.13 6.70 3.31
C ASN A 671 24.17 7.29 2.33
N ASN A 672 25.32 6.63 2.17
CA ASN A 672 26.39 7.13 1.29
C ASN A 672 26.00 7.19 -0.19
N PHE A 673 25.11 6.33 -0.69
CA PHE A 673 24.67 6.35 -2.09
C PHE A 673 23.94 7.67 -2.38
N ASP A 674 22.99 8.08 -1.53
CA ASP A 674 22.26 9.34 -1.67
C ASP A 674 23.20 10.55 -1.80
N VAL A 675 24.29 10.57 -1.00
CA VAL A 675 25.34 11.62 -1.04
C VAL A 675 26.07 11.69 -2.39
N VAL A 676 26.07 10.62 -3.20
CA VAL A 676 26.78 10.53 -4.49
C VAL A 676 25.87 10.13 -5.65
N ALA A 677 24.53 10.15 -5.50
CA ALA A 677 23.62 9.51 -6.46
C ALA A 677 23.77 10.05 -7.89
N GLU A 678 23.65 11.37 -8.10
CA GLU A 678 23.95 12.06 -9.37
C GLU A 678 25.37 11.73 -9.93
N ASP A 679 26.40 11.67 -9.07
CA ASP A 679 27.77 11.32 -9.46
C ASP A 679 27.87 9.86 -9.96
N VAL A 680 27.09 8.95 -9.36
CA VAL A 680 27.00 7.53 -9.74
C VAL A 680 26.18 7.37 -11.02
N VAL A 681 24.98 7.96 -11.11
CA VAL A 681 24.10 7.82 -12.28
C VAL A 681 24.78 8.36 -13.55
N SER A 682 25.47 9.50 -13.48
CA SER A 682 26.30 9.97 -14.59
C SER A 682 27.41 8.97 -14.97
N SER A 683 28.10 8.38 -13.98
CA SER A 683 29.11 7.36 -14.23
C SER A 683 28.53 6.08 -14.86
N LEU A 684 27.31 5.69 -14.48
CA LEU A 684 26.59 4.55 -15.07
C LEU A 684 26.19 4.86 -16.52
N MET A 685 25.62 6.04 -16.78
CA MET A 685 25.30 6.52 -18.13
C MET A 685 26.55 6.56 -19.01
N ASN A 686 27.68 7.10 -18.53
CA ASN A 686 28.92 7.15 -19.30
C ASN A 686 29.50 5.76 -19.58
N THR A 687 29.33 4.80 -18.67
CA THR A 687 29.76 3.41 -18.86
C THR A 687 28.86 2.72 -19.89
N GLN A 688 27.54 2.81 -19.74
CA GLN A 688 26.57 2.22 -20.68
C GLN A 688 26.68 2.84 -22.08
N ALA A 689 26.90 4.15 -22.20
CA ALA A 689 27.19 4.79 -23.47
C ALA A 689 28.52 4.30 -24.07
N GLY A 690 29.52 3.99 -23.24
CA GLY A 690 30.80 3.40 -23.66
C GLY A 690 30.67 1.97 -24.18
N ASP A 691 29.83 1.15 -23.55
CA ASP A 691 29.74 -0.29 -23.82
C ASP A 691 28.62 -0.69 -24.79
N ALA A 692 27.54 0.10 -24.95
CA ALA A 692 26.43 -0.22 -25.84
C ALA A 692 26.84 -0.28 -27.33
N ASP A 693 26.35 -1.28 -28.08
CA ASP A 693 26.62 -1.42 -29.53
C ASP A 693 26.09 -0.21 -30.34
N VAL A 694 24.93 0.33 -29.95
CA VAL A 694 24.32 1.53 -30.54
C VAL A 694 24.54 2.70 -29.58
N LYS A 695 25.24 3.74 -30.03
CA LYS A 695 25.54 4.92 -29.22
C LYS A 695 24.32 5.86 -29.14
N PRO A 696 23.94 6.36 -27.95
CA PRO A 696 22.86 7.33 -27.84
C PRO A 696 23.18 8.61 -28.62
N LYS A 697 22.20 9.13 -29.36
CA LYS A 697 22.31 10.40 -30.11
C LYS A 697 21.65 11.58 -29.38
N ALA A 698 20.94 11.32 -28.28
CA ALA A 698 20.37 12.29 -27.37
C ALA A 698 20.19 11.68 -25.97
N ILE A 699 20.05 12.53 -24.96
CA ILE A 699 19.62 12.21 -23.60
C ILE A 699 18.37 13.06 -23.34
N LEU A 700 17.23 12.45 -23.01
CA LEU A 700 16.03 13.17 -22.57
C LEU A 700 16.22 13.54 -21.10
N SER A 701 16.08 14.82 -20.76
CA SER A 701 15.96 15.28 -19.37
C SER A 701 14.50 15.61 -19.08
N HIS A 702 13.96 14.98 -18.04
CA HIS A 702 12.56 15.07 -17.62
C HIS A 702 12.30 16.17 -16.59
N GLY A 703 13.14 17.20 -16.51
CA GLY A 703 12.97 18.28 -15.53
C GLY A 703 13.61 18.01 -14.17
N ASP A 704 13.43 18.98 -13.27
CA ASP A 704 14.16 19.14 -12.02
C ASP A 704 15.70 19.04 -12.21
N ASN A 705 16.14 19.84 -13.19
CA ASN A 705 17.53 19.96 -13.61
C ASN A 705 18.40 20.66 -12.54
N PHE A 706 17.81 21.44 -11.62
CA PHE A 706 18.52 22.18 -10.58
C PHE A 706 17.72 22.36 -9.27
N TYR A 707 17.82 21.41 -8.34
CA TYR A 707 17.31 21.57 -6.97
C TYR A 707 18.05 22.67 -6.19
N TRP A 708 17.40 23.39 -5.26
CA TRP A 708 15.97 23.35 -4.93
C TRP A 708 15.12 24.40 -5.68
N THR A 709 15.75 25.37 -6.35
CA THR A 709 15.07 26.58 -6.81
C THR A 709 15.50 27.04 -8.21
N GLY A 710 16.06 26.14 -9.02
CA GLY A 710 16.44 26.43 -10.40
C GLY A 710 17.69 27.31 -10.49
N ILE A 711 17.67 28.23 -11.46
CA ILE A 711 18.64 29.31 -11.57
C ILE A 711 18.11 30.53 -10.82
N ASN A 712 18.87 31.10 -9.87
CA ASN A 712 18.43 32.29 -9.12
C ASN A 712 18.88 33.62 -9.75
N SER A 713 19.95 33.62 -10.55
CA SER A 713 20.43 34.83 -11.23
C SER A 713 21.21 34.53 -12.51
N GLU A 714 21.29 35.53 -13.41
CA GLU A 714 22.12 35.47 -14.63
C GLU A 714 23.62 35.31 -14.28
N ASP A 715 24.10 35.99 -13.23
CA ASP A 715 25.47 35.88 -12.72
C ASP A 715 25.76 34.49 -12.11
N GLY A 716 24.77 33.87 -11.45
CA GLY A 716 24.89 32.55 -10.84
C GLY A 716 24.80 31.39 -11.84
N ARG A 717 24.02 31.55 -12.91
CA ARG A 717 23.70 30.56 -13.94
C ARG A 717 24.87 29.65 -14.32
N ASP A 718 25.92 30.22 -14.91
CA ASP A 718 27.04 29.45 -15.48
C ASP A 718 27.76 28.63 -14.39
N SER A 719 27.77 29.10 -13.14
CA SER A 719 28.36 28.38 -12.00
C SER A 719 27.48 27.22 -11.53
N ARG A 720 26.14 27.38 -11.56
CA ARG A 720 25.19 26.31 -11.26
C ARG A 720 25.30 25.21 -12.32
N PHE A 721 25.21 25.56 -13.61
CA PHE A 721 25.45 24.64 -14.74
C PHE A 721 26.80 23.92 -14.64
N THR A 722 27.88 24.63 -14.31
CA THR A 722 29.22 24.01 -14.12
C THR A 722 29.23 22.96 -13.01
N SER A 723 28.43 23.13 -11.95
CA SER A 723 28.49 22.32 -10.73
C SER A 723 27.63 21.04 -10.73
N THR A 724 26.47 21.05 -11.39
CA THR A 724 25.50 19.94 -11.45
C THR A 724 25.40 19.32 -12.84
N PHE A 725 25.57 20.11 -13.91
CA PHE A 725 25.49 19.59 -15.27
C PHE A 725 26.88 19.28 -15.85
N GLU A 726 27.67 20.31 -16.20
CA GLU A 726 28.89 20.10 -16.99
C GLU A 726 29.94 19.30 -16.22
N GLY A 727 30.21 19.65 -14.96
CA GLY A 727 31.20 18.95 -14.13
C GLY A 727 30.76 17.57 -13.62
N LYS A 728 29.57 17.08 -14.01
CA LYS A 728 29.04 15.76 -13.65
C LYS A 728 28.90 14.86 -14.86
N PHE A 729 28.35 15.36 -15.96
CA PHE A 729 28.17 14.62 -17.21
C PHE A 729 29.32 14.91 -18.21
N ASP A 730 30.57 14.98 -17.74
CA ASP A 730 31.78 15.28 -18.54
C ASP A 730 32.47 14.05 -19.15
N GLY A 731 32.03 12.84 -18.80
CA GLY A 731 32.64 11.59 -19.26
C GLY A 731 32.73 11.47 -20.79
N ASP A 732 33.83 10.87 -21.29
CA ASP A 732 34.20 10.78 -22.71
C ASP A 732 33.06 10.28 -23.64
N ASN A 733 32.12 9.46 -23.13
CA ASN A 733 31.01 8.91 -23.90
C ASN A 733 29.71 9.74 -23.82
N LEU A 734 29.63 10.74 -22.93
CA LEU A 734 28.48 11.65 -22.77
C LEU A 734 28.78 13.10 -23.18
N ALA A 735 30.05 13.51 -23.14
CA ALA A 735 30.45 14.91 -23.29
C ALA A 735 29.91 15.58 -24.57
N GLY A 736 29.85 14.87 -25.69
CA GLY A 736 29.30 15.37 -26.96
C GLY A 736 27.82 15.07 -27.22
N ILE A 737 27.07 14.52 -26.26
CA ILE A 737 25.68 14.10 -26.48
C ILE A 737 24.69 15.20 -26.06
N PRO A 738 23.77 15.63 -26.95
CA PRO A 738 22.71 16.57 -26.62
C PRO A 738 21.80 16.09 -25.49
N PHE A 739 21.72 16.88 -24.42
CA PHE A 739 20.64 16.81 -23.45
C PHE A 739 19.44 17.60 -23.99
N VAL A 740 18.27 16.99 -24.02
CA VAL A 740 17.02 17.52 -24.57
C VAL A 740 16.06 17.66 -23.40
N ASN A 741 15.89 18.90 -22.91
CA ASN A 741 15.36 19.16 -21.59
C ASN A 741 13.93 19.73 -21.61
N VAL A 742 13.15 19.37 -20.59
CA VAL A 742 12.03 20.17 -20.07
C VAL A 742 12.38 20.68 -18.66
N LEU A 743 11.52 21.50 -18.04
CA LEU A 743 11.68 21.98 -16.67
C LEU A 743 10.70 21.27 -15.72
N GLY A 744 11.11 21.09 -14.46
CA GLY A 744 10.25 20.63 -13.36
C GLY A 744 9.84 21.75 -12.40
N ASN A 745 9.11 21.43 -11.33
CA ASN A 745 8.68 22.46 -10.35
C ASN A 745 9.87 23.16 -9.69
N HIS A 746 10.95 22.44 -9.36
CA HIS A 746 12.10 23.04 -8.70
C HIS A 746 12.92 23.93 -9.63
N ASP A 747 12.93 23.67 -10.94
CA ASP A 747 13.54 24.56 -11.94
C ASP A 747 12.91 25.97 -11.98
N TYR A 748 11.61 26.07 -11.72
CA TYR A 748 10.89 27.34 -11.62
C TYR A 748 10.98 27.98 -10.22
N GLY A 749 11.35 27.22 -9.18
CA GLY A 749 11.53 27.70 -7.81
C GLY A 749 11.08 26.73 -6.71
N GLY A 750 10.33 25.68 -7.06
CA GLY A 750 9.72 24.73 -6.13
C GLY A 750 8.81 25.45 -5.13
N ALA A 751 8.74 24.96 -3.90
CA ALA A 751 8.02 25.63 -2.81
C ALA A 751 8.68 26.92 -2.28
N SER A 752 9.82 27.38 -2.83
CA SER A 752 10.54 28.59 -2.36
C SER A 752 10.15 29.85 -3.14
N TYR A 753 10.66 31.02 -2.71
CA TYR A 753 10.44 32.26 -3.47
C TYR A 753 11.07 32.19 -4.88
N ILE A 754 10.28 32.59 -5.88
CA ILE A 754 10.68 32.61 -7.29
C ILE A 754 11.62 33.79 -7.60
N CYS A 755 11.39 34.95 -6.98
CA CYS A 755 12.27 36.13 -7.10
C CYS A 755 13.55 35.98 -6.25
N SER A 756 14.53 36.87 -6.49
CA SER A 756 15.85 36.80 -5.87
C SER A 756 16.50 38.18 -5.61
N ASP A 757 17.39 38.23 -4.61
CA ASP A 757 18.33 39.34 -4.38
C ASP A 757 19.76 38.83 -4.59
N GLY A 758 20.32 39.14 -5.76
CA GLY A 758 21.45 38.41 -6.31
C GLY A 758 21.05 36.95 -6.57
N ASP A 759 21.84 36.00 -6.07
CA ASP A 759 21.60 34.56 -6.24
C ASP A 759 20.81 33.92 -5.08
N ASN A 760 20.30 34.73 -4.14
CA ASN A 760 19.52 34.27 -2.98
C ASN A 760 18.03 34.46 -3.25
N ASN A 761 17.20 33.47 -2.93
CA ASN A 761 15.73 33.58 -3.04
C ASN A 761 15.19 34.71 -2.13
N ALA A 762 14.26 35.52 -2.65
CA ALA A 762 13.71 36.68 -1.98
C ALA A 762 12.23 36.89 -2.37
N LYS A 763 11.40 37.38 -1.44
CA LYS A 763 9.99 37.67 -1.72
C LYS A 763 9.83 38.71 -2.84
N CYS A 764 9.02 38.39 -3.84
CA CYS A 764 8.60 39.33 -4.89
C CYS A 764 7.79 40.51 -4.31
N SER A 765 8.07 41.72 -4.79
CA SER A 765 7.43 42.98 -4.37
C SER A 765 6.12 43.25 -5.10
N THR A 766 5.97 42.74 -6.33
CA THR A 766 4.77 42.88 -7.16
C THR A 766 4.53 41.63 -8.02
N THR A 767 3.32 41.50 -8.55
CA THR A 767 2.98 40.46 -9.54
C THR A 767 3.82 40.58 -10.81
N ASP A 768 4.04 41.79 -11.34
CA ASP A 768 4.90 42.01 -12.51
C ASP A 768 6.33 41.48 -12.27
N GLU A 769 6.87 41.65 -11.05
CA GLU A 769 8.18 41.13 -10.65
C GLU A 769 8.19 39.60 -10.55
N LEU A 770 7.13 39.00 -10.00
CA LEU A 770 6.95 37.54 -9.95
C LEU A 770 6.93 36.91 -11.35
N ILE A 771 6.13 37.45 -12.28
CA ILE A 771 6.06 36.93 -13.65
C ILE A 771 7.40 37.12 -14.37
N THR A 772 8.04 38.27 -14.19
CA THR A 772 9.38 38.53 -14.76
C THR A 772 10.42 37.54 -14.21
N ALA A 773 10.37 37.20 -12.92
CA ALA A 773 11.25 36.22 -12.32
C ALA A 773 10.97 34.79 -12.83
N LEU A 774 9.69 34.39 -12.94
CA LEU A 774 9.28 33.09 -13.48
C LEU A 774 9.71 32.92 -14.94
N GLU A 775 9.50 33.93 -15.79
CA GLU A 775 9.97 33.92 -17.19
C GLU A 775 11.52 33.91 -17.27
N ASN A 776 12.22 34.54 -16.31
CA ASN A 776 13.68 34.46 -16.21
C ASN A 776 14.19 33.07 -15.80
N LYS A 777 13.49 32.32 -14.93
CA LYS A 777 13.86 30.93 -14.56
C LYS A 777 14.04 30.06 -15.79
N PHE A 778 13.03 30.05 -16.67
CA PHE A 778 13.07 29.38 -17.96
C PHE A 778 14.15 29.97 -18.88
N LYS A 779 14.14 31.29 -19.10
CA LYS A 779 15.06 31.99 -20.01
C LYS A 779 16.53 31.73 -19.68
N TRP A 780 16.91 31.70 -18.40
CA TRP A 780 18.30 31.44 -18.02
C TRP A 780 18.73 30.02 -18.40
N GLN A 781 17.85 29.03 -18.32
CA GLN A 781 18.16 27.69 -18.83
C GLN A 781 18.13 27.65 -20.37
N GLN A 782 17.23 28.39 -21.03
CA GLN A 782 17.08 28.44 -22.50
C GLN A 782 18.28 29.12 -23.18
N GLU A 783 18.82 30.18 -22.59
CA GLU A 783 19.95 30.96 -23.12
C GLU A 783 21.32 30.44 -22.63
N TYR A 784 21.39 29.30 -21.94
CA TYR A 784 22.66 28.67 -21.59
C TYR A 784 23.30 28.02 -22.82
N THR A 785 24.60 28.25 -23.01
CA THR A 785 25.40 27.65 -24.10
C THR A 785 26.42 26.72 -23.47
N SER A 786 26.32 25.42 -23.76
CA SER A 786 27.25 24.45 -23.20
C SER A 786 28.66 24.62 -23.79
N PRO A 787 29.74 24.61 -22.97
CA PRO A 787 31.12 24.57 -23.47
C PRO A 787 31.44 23.26 -24.22
N ASN A 788 30.63 22.23 -24.04
CA ASN A 788 30.73 20.92 -24.67
C ASN A 788 29.75 20.86 -25.87
N ASP A 789 30.23 21.30 -27.04
CA ASP A 789 29.54 21.31 -28.35
C ASP A 789 28.08 21.84 -28.35
N ASP A 790 27.76 22.79 -27.45
CA ASP A 790 26.42 23.37 -27.26
C ASP A 790 25.31 22.33 -27.01
N ARG A 791 25.66 21.25 -26.30
CA ARG A 791 24.79 20.10 -26.03
C ARG A 791 23.56 20.36 -25.15
N TRP A 792 23.40 21.57 -24.58
CA TRP A 792 22.24 21.87 -23.74
C TRP A 792 21.08 22.36 -24.60
N VAL A 793 20.10 21.49 -24.86
CA VAL A 793 18.97 21.81 -25.72
C VAL A 793 17.74 22.06 -24.86
N LEU A 794 17.33 23.33 -24.79
CA LEU A 794 16.01 23.78 -24.33
C LEU A 794 15.59 24.90 -25.27
N LYS A 795 14.61 24.67 -26.16
CA LYS A 795 14.32 25.61 -27.27
C LYS A 795 13.15 26.54 -26.97
N ASP A 796 12.11 26.02 -26.35
CA ASP A 796 10.88 26.70 -25.93
C ASP A 796 10.15 25.77 -24.93
N HIS A 797 9.00 26.18 -24.39
CA HIS A 797 8.15 25.37 -23.51
C HIS A 797 7.58 24.15 -24.26
N PHE A 798 7.32 24.28 -25.57
CA PHE A 798 7.08 23.16 -26.48
C PHE A 798 8.11 23.14 -27.61
N TYR A 799 8.77 22.00 -27.84
CA TYR A 799 9.53 21.80 -29.08
C TYR A 799 9.75 20.34 -29.46
N VAL A 800 9.83 20.08 -30.76
CA VAL A 800 10.24 18.78 -31.31
C VAL A 800 11.76 18.74 -31.48
N TYR A 801 12.37 17.62 -31.10
CA TYR A 801 13.76 17.29 -31.37
C TYR A 801 13.84 15.92 -32.06
N THR A 802 14.33 15.90 -33.30
CA THR A 802 14.45 14.66 -34.09
C THR A 802 15.87 14.12 -33.99
N ILE A 803 16.00 12.82 -33.69
CA ILE A 803 17.22 12.05 -33.96
C ILE A 803 16.96 11.02 -35.06
N GLU A 804 17.95 10.80 -35.91
CA GLU A 804 17.85 9.91 -37.08
C GLU A 804 19.10 9.05 -37.20
N ASP A 805 18.94 7.83 -37.71
CA ASP A 805 20.02 7.05 -38.30
C ASP A 805 19.88 6.97 -39.82
N ALA A 806 20.63 7.82 -40.53
CA ALA A 806 20.48 8.03 -41.97
C ALA A 806 20.87 6.81 -42.85
N ASP A 807 21.56 5.81 -42.31
CA ASP A 807 21.90 4.57 -43.03
C ASP A 807 20.74 3.55 -42.99
N SER A 808 19.96 3.53 -41.90
CA SER A 808 18.77 2.68 -41.76
C SER A 808 17.43 3.38 -42.03
N GLY A 809 17.39 4.72 -41.92
CA GLY A 809 16.16 5.53 -41.98
C GLY A 809 15.35 5.55 -40.68
N VAL A 810 15.79 4.84 -39.63
CA VAL A 810 15.13 4.82 -38.32
C VAL A 810 15.26 6.20 -37.68
N SER A 811 14.17 6.72 -37.12
CA SER A 811 14.11 8.06 -36.52
C SER A 811 13.22 8.10 -35.28
N ILE A 812 13.54 8.99 -34.34
CA ILE A 812 12.72 9.32 -33.17
C ILE A 812 12.44 10.82 -33.17
N ASP A 813 11.16 11.21 -33.22
CA ASP A 813 10.72 12.55 -32.86
C ASP A 813 10.42 12.60 -31.35
N ILE A 814 11.20 13.40 -30.62
CA ILE A 814 11.01 13.69 -29.21
C ILE A 814 10.19 14.97 -29.09
N PHE A 815 8.99 14.86 -28.55
CA PHE A 815 8.07 15.97 -28.30
C PHE A 815 8.25 16.43 -26.84
N ASN A 816 8.98 17.53 -26.65
CA ASN A 816 9.21 18.10 -25.34
C ASN A 816 8.05 19.04 -25.02
N VAL A 817 7.39 18.82 -23.87
CA VAL A 817 6.18 19.53 -23.47
C VAL A 817 6.33 20.11 -22.06
N ASP A 818 5.87 21.34 -21.87
CA ASP A 818 5.56 21.84 -20.54
C ASP A 818 4.28 21.17 -20.05
N SER A 819 4.26 20.89 -18.75
CA SER A 819 3.21 20.18 -18.03
C SER A 819 3.04 20.74 -16.61
N GLY A 820 3.55 21.95 -16.36
CA GLY A 820 3.54 22.60 -15.05
C GLY A 820 2.15 23.01 -14.55
N ASP A 821 1.09 22.76 -15.32
CA ASP A 821 -0.30 22.88 -14.86
C ASP A 821 -0.88 21.59 -14.26
N ALA A 822 -0.06 20.57 -14.01
CA ALA A 822 -0.44 19.36 -13.30
C ALA A 822 -0.97 19.63 -11.87
N ASP A 823 -1.97 18.85 -11.46
CA ASP A 823 -2.67 19.01 -10.18
C ASP A 823 -1.81 18.58 -8.96
N VAL A 824 -0.73 17.82 -9.17
CA VAL A 824 0.22 17.40 -8.13
C VAL A 824 1.49 18.27 -8.18
N HIS A 825 1.75 19.02 -7.11
CA HIS A 825 2.98 19.78 -6.82
C HIS A 825 3.56 20.71 -7.90
N ALA A 826 2.84 20.97 -9.00
CA ALA A 826 3.26 21.89 -10.05
C ALA A 826 2.91 23.36 -9.73
N ALA A 827 2.19 24.06 -10.62
CA ALA A 827 1.79 25.47 -10.46
C ALA A 827 1.22 25.82 -9.07
N GLN A 828 0.48 24.91 -8.41
CA GLN A 828 -0.02 25.14 -7.05
C GLN A 828 1.11 25.34 -6.04
N GLN A 829 2.11 24.46 -6.02
CA GLN A 829 3.26 24.56 -5.12
C GLN A 829 4.13 25.78 -5.49
N VAL A 830 4.46 25.88 -6.78
CA VAL A 830 5.38 26.89 -7.33
C VAL A 830 4.82 28.30 -7.14
N CYS A 831 3.54 28.53 -7.40
CA CYS A 831 2.94 29.86 -7.25
C CYS A 831 2.62 30.22 -5.78
N CYS A 832 2.30 29.24 -4.92
CA CYS A 832 2.15 29.51 -3.49
C CYS A 832 3.48 29.88 -2.82
N GLN A 833 4.62 29.30 -3.22
CA GLN A 833 5.95 29.60 -2.67
C GLN A 833 6.00 29.37 -1.13
N CYS A 834 5.27 28.37 -0.64
CA CYS A 834 4.94 28.25 0.79
C CYS A 834 6.16 28.12 1.70
N TYR A 835 7.16 27.30 1.36
CA TYR A 835 8.38 27.15 2.14
C TYR A 835 9.16 28.48 2.27
N GLY A 836 9.07 29.35 1.26
CA GLY A 836 9.56 30.73 1.35
C GLY A 836 8.76 31.57 2.35
N TYR A 837 7.43 31.47 2.33
CA TYR A 837 6.53 32.24 3.19
C TYR A 837 6.42 31.75 4.64
N SER A 838 6.63 30.46 4.90
CA SER A 838 6.59 29.85 6.24
C SER A 838 7.93 29.92 6.98
N GLU A 839 8.96 30.55 6.39
CA GLU A 839 10.37 30.54 6.84
C GLU A 839 10.98 29.12 6.95
N GLY A 840 10.49 28.17 6.15
CA GLY A 840 10.93 26.77 6.15
C GLY A 840 10.18 25.86 7.13
N ASP A 841 8.94 26.21 7.48
CA ASP A 841 8.03 25.34 8.24
C ASP A 841 7.14 24.54 7.28
N ASP A 842 7.42 23.24 7.18
CA ASP A 842 6.68 22.29 6.34
C ASP A 842 5.28 21.96 6.90
N ASP A 843 5.10 21.98 8.24
CA ASP A 843 3.80 21.71 8.87
C ASP A 843 2.75 22.73 8.43
N SER A 844 3.18 24.00 8.29
CA SER A 844 2.37 25.10 7.76
C SER A 844 2.06 25.02 6.26
N CYS A 845 2.74 24.14 5.51
CA CYS A 845 2.53 23.98 4.06
C CYS A 845 1.63 22.79 3.68
N ASN A 846 1.40 21.83 4.58
CA ASN A 846 0.60 20.62 4.32
C ASN A 846 -0.86 20.89 3.91
N SER A 847 -1.43 22.04 4.27
CA SER A 847 -2.81 22.42 3.93
C SER A 847 -2.92 23.81 3.30
N VAL A 848 -1.87 24.30 2.67
CA VAL A 848 -1.80 25.69 2.19
C VAL A 848 -2.60 25.89 0.90
N ALA A 849 -3.50 26.87 0.89
CA ALA A 849 -4.41 27.15 -0.21
C ALA A 849 -4.27 28.59 -0.75
N ARG A 850 -4.77 28.79 -1.99
CA ARG A 850 -4.83 30.07 -2.68
C ARG A 850 -5.52 31.16 -1.83
N GLY A 851 -4.72 32.08 -1.30
CA GLY A 851 -5.18 33.23 -0.50
C GLY A 851 -4.87 33.13 1.00
N ASP A 852 -4.26 32.04 1.47
CA ASP A 852 -3.72 31.95 2.82
C ASP A 852 -2.46 32.81 2.97
N ASP A 853 -2.13 33.25 4.18
CA ASP A 853 -0.94 34.07 4.48
C ASP A 853 0.38 33.41 4.03
N PHE A 854 0.42 32.07 3.87
CA PHE A 854 1.57 31.33 3.36
C PHE A 854 1.52 30.99 1.86
N CYS A 855 0.41 31.24 1.16
CA CYS A 855 0.33 31.12 -0.31
C CYS A 855 0.41 32.51 -0.95
N ALA A 856 1.51 32.80 -1.67
CA ALA A 856 1.79 34.11 -2.26
C ALA A 856 1.73 35.28 -1.24
N GLY A 857 1.81 35.01 0.06
CA GLY A 857 1.68 36.01 1.12
C GLY A 857 0.26 36.54 1.29
N GLY A 858 -0.76 35.73 1.01
CA GLY A 858 -2.18 36.12 0.97
C GLY A 858 -2.61 36.81 -0.33
N ASP A 859 -1.70 37.03 -1.28
CA ASP A 859 -1.99 37.73 -2.53
C ASP A 859 -2.50 36.76 -3.61
N ALA A 860 -3.82 36.60 -3.65
CA ALA A 860 -4.50 35.74 -4.60
C ALA A 860 -4.39 36.22 -6.06
N ASP A 861 -4.24 37.53 -6.32
CA ASP A 861 -4.06 38.06 -7.68
C ASP A 861 -2.63 37.75 -8.18
N MET A 862 -1.65 37.75 -7.27
CA MET A 862 -0.27 37.30 -7.52
C MET A 862 -0.22 35.80 -7.81
N TYR A 863 -0.89 34.97 -7.01
CA TYR A 863 -1.01 33.52 -7.27
C TYR A 863 -1.65 33.24 -8.62
N ASP A 864 -2.83 33.81 -8.89
CA ASP A 864 -3.59 33.55 -10.13
C ASP A 864 -2.80 33.93 -11.39
N SER A 865 -2.06 35.03 -11.33
CA SER A 865 -1.23 35.49 -12.46
C SER A 865 -0.06 34.55 -12.74
N CYS A 866 0.51 33.92 -11.70
CA CYS A 866 1.55 32.90 -11.84
C CYS A 866 0.97 31.58 -12.35
N PHE A 867 -0.17 31.13 -11.80
CA PHE A 867 -0.83 29.90 -12.23
C PHE A 867 -1.23 29.97 -13.71
N ALA A 868 -1.76 31.12 -14.14
CA ALA A 868 -2.13 31.38 -15.53
C ALA A 868 -0.95 31.30 -16.53
N LYS A 869 0.31 31.45 -16.08
CA LYS A 869 1.49 31.23 -16.94
C LYS A 869 1.72 29.76 -17.23
N PHE A 870 1.65 28.91 -16.21
CA PHE A 870 1.71 27.46 -16.40
C PHE A 870 0.56 26.94 -17.26
N THR A 871 -0.65 27.48 -17.09
CA THR A 871 -1.77 27.18 -18.01
C THR A 871 -1.49 27.67 -19.44
N GLU A 872 -0.96 28.89 -19.64
CA GLU A 872 -0.58 29.42 -20.98
C GLU A 872 0.42 28.50 -21.70
N TRP A 873 1.45 28.03 -20.99
CA TRP A 873 2.51 27.17 -21.55
C TRP A 873 2.05 25.72 -21.78
N SER A 874 1.21 25.19 -20.89
CA SER A 874 0.68 23.83 -21.00
C SER A 874 -0.43 23.71 -22.04
N ASP A 875 -1.28 24.74 -22.20
CA ASP A 875 -2.28 24.82 -23.29
C ASP A 875 -1.61 24.88 -24.66
N ASP A 876 -0.56 25.70 -24.83
CA ASP A 876 0.16 25.73 -26.11
C ASP A 876 0.96 24.44 -26.34
N SER A 877 1.47 23.80 -25.29
CA SER A 877 2.12 22.48 -25.38
C SER A 877 1.14 21.38 -25.80
N ARG A 878 -0.05 21.29 -25.19
CA ARG A 878 -1.16 20.41 -25.62
C ARG A 878 -1.53 20.65 -27.09
N LYS A 879 -1.79 21.92 -27.45
CA LYS A 879 -2.15 22.32 -28.81
C LYS A 879 -1.06 22.00 -29.83
N GLN A 880 0.20 22.30 -29.53
CA GLN A 880 1.30 22.04 -30.44
C GLN A 880 1.61 20.54 -30.54
N LEU A 881 1.48 19.74 -29.48
CA LEU A 881 1.59 18.29 -29.56
C LEU A 881 0.57 17.74 -30.57
N ALA A 882 -0.71 18.10 -30.41
CA ALA A 882 -1.80 17.70 -31.30
C ALA A 882 -1.57 18.13 -32.77
N GLU A 883 -1.03 19.34 -33.00
CA GLU A 883 -0.67 19.79 -34.36
C GLU A 883 0.55 19.06 -34.93
N LYS A 884 1.65 18.89 -34.17
CA LYS A 884 2.92 18.37 -34.70
C LYS A 884 2.89 16.86 -34.87
N VAL A 885 2.30 16.11 -33.94
CA VAL A 885 2.31 14.64 -33.96
C VAL A 885 1.65 14.06 -35.22
N GLN A 886 0.64 14.75 -35.73
CA GLN A 886 -0.07 14.44 -36.98
C GLN A 886 0.73 14.79 -38.25
N THR A 887 1.84 15.52 -38.13
CA THR A 887 2.77 15.84 -39.22
C THR A 887 4.10 15.08 -39.15
N SER A 888 4.37 14.42 -38.02
CA SER A 888 5.55 13.56 -37.85
C SER A 888 5.44 12.30 -38.72
N ASN A 889 6.56 12.00 -39.39
CA ASN A 889 6.76 10.77 -40.16
C ASN A 889 7.95 9.97 -39.59
N ALA A 890 8.37 10.27 -38.36
CA ALA A 890 9.43 9.52 -37.69
C ALA A 890 8.96 8.10 -37.36
N THR A 891 9.90 7.15 -37.28
CA THR A 891 9.61 5.75 -36.92
C THR A 891 9.00 5.66 -35.53
N TRP A 892 9.56 6.43 -34.59
CA TRP A 892 9.13 6.50 -33.19
C TRP A 892 8.74 7.93 -32.82
N LYS A 893 7.71 8.05 -31.98
CA LYS A 893 7.26 9.32 -31.41
C LYS A 893 7.19 9.19 -29.89
N ILE A 894 7.94 10.04 -29.19
CA ILE A 894 8.11 9.95 -27.74
C ILE A 894 7.84 11.32 -27.12
N VAL A 895 7.00 11.38 -26.08
CA VAL A 895 6.81 12.59 -25.28
C VAL A 895 7.86 12.63 -24.17
N ASN A 896 8.46 13.80 -23.97
CA ASN A 896 9.30 14.16 -22.83
C ASN A 896 8.55 15.23 -22.03
N SER A 897 8.25 14.96 -20.77
CA SER A 897 7.64 15.90 -19.82
C SER A 897 8.25 15.73 -18.43
N HIS A 898 7.87 16.59 -17.47
CA HIS A 898 8.15 16.33 -16.06
C HIS A 898 7.01 15.53 -15.41
N TYR A 899 5.75 15.88 -15.71
CA TYR A 899 4.56 15.25 -15.15
C TYR A 899 3.89 14.27 -16.11
N SER A 900 3.32 13.17 -15.59
CA SER A 900 2.52 12.23 -16.37
C SER A 900 1.02 12.50 -16.26
N PRO A 901 0.26 12.54 -17.38
CA PRO A 901 -1.19 12.56 -17.38
C PRO A 901 -1.83 11.45 -16.55
N SER A 902 -1.21 10.27 -16.50
CA SER A 902 -1.73 9.08 -15.79
C SER A 902 -1.49 9.06 -14.27
N VAL A 903 -0.80 10.07 -13.73
CA VAL A 903 -0.37 10.11 -12.32
C VAL A 903 -0.61 11.46 -11.68
N HIS A 904 -0.15 12.54 -12.31
CA HIS A 904 -0.03 13.86 -11.69
C HIS A 904 -1.16 14.84 -12.06
N TYR A 905 -2.08 14.41 -12.92
CA TYR A 905 -3.25 15.18 -13.35
C TYR A 905 -4.56 14.58 -12.83
N ALA A 906 -5.50 15.46 -12.49
CA ALA A 906 -6.90 15.13 -12.23
C ALA A 906 -7.59 14.55 -13.47
N GLU A 907 -8.73 13.87 -13.29
CA GLU A 907 -9.45 13.14 -14.35
C GLU A 907 -9.73 14.00 -15.61
N THR A 908 -9.94 15.31 -15.45
CA THR A 908 -10.11 16.26 -16.56
C THR A 908 -8.81 16.50 -17.34
N GLY A 909 -7.72 16.90 -16.67
CA GLY A 909 -6.44 17.18 -17.32
C GLY A 909 -5.81 15.93 -17.95
N MET A 910 -5.97 14.76 -17.30
CA MET A 910 -5.61 13.47 -17.89
C MET A 910 -6.36 13.25 -19.22
N LYS A 911 -7.67 13.53 -19.26
CA LYS A 911 -8.50 13.32 -20.45
C LYS A 911 -8.17 14.30 -21.58
N GLU A 912 -7.82 15.55 -21.27
CA GLU A 912 -7.33 16.49 -22.30
C GLU A 912 -6.03 16.01 -22.96
N TRP A 913 -5.11 15.41 -22.20
CA TRP A 913 -3.94 14.75 -22.76
C TRP A 913 -4.26 13.44 -23.48
N PHE A 914 -5.17 12.59 -22.96
CA PHE A 914 -5.54 11.34 -23.59
C PHE A 914 -6.29 11.52 -24.92
N ASP A 915 -7.13 12.56 -25.04
CA ASP A 915 -7.77 12.98 -26.31
C ASP A 915 -6.74 13.41 -27.37
N ILE A 916 -5.53 13.84 -26.96
CA ILE A 916 -4.41 14.17 -27.85
C ILE A 916 -3.58 12.91 -28.19
N LEU A 917 -3.50 11.94 -27.27
CA LEU A 917 -2.79 10.68 -27.45
C LEU A 917 -3.56 9.66 -28.32
N GLU A 918 -4.90 9.63 -28.26
CA GLU A 918 -5.73 8.67 -29.00
C GLU A 918 -5.46 8.76 -30.53
N GLY A 919 -4.93 7.68 -31.10
CA GLY A 919 -4.62 7.61 -32.54
C GLY A 919 -3.49 8.54 -33.03
N SER A 920 -2.70 9.11 -32.10
CA SER A 920 -1.56 9.99 -32.42
C SER A 920 -0.35 9.24 -33.03
N GLY A 921 -0.22 7.95 -32.68
CA GLY A 921 0.99 7.17 -32.94
C GLY A 921 2.18 7.60 -32.07
N ILE A 922 1.95 8.16 -30.88
CA ILE A 922 2.94 8.23 -29.81
C ILE A 922 3.10 6.83 -29.21
N HIS A 923 4.34 6.40 -29.01
CA HIS A 923 4.68 5.07 -28.51
C HIS A 923 5.04 5.10 -27.02
N ALA A 924 5.66 6.18 -26.56
CA ALA A 924 6.08 6.35 -25.18
C ALA A 924 5.90 7.79 -24.67
N TRP A 925 5.60 7.92 -23.38
CA TRP A 925 5.60 9.14 -22.60
C TRP A 925 6.56 8.95 -21.42
N VAL A 926 7.65 9.71 -21.36
CA VAL A 926 8.72 9.54 -20.36
C VAL A 926 8.79 10.79 -19.48
N TYR A 927 8.80 10.58 -18.16
CA TYR A 927 8.59 11.62 -17.15
C TYR A 927 9.34 11.35 -15.83
N GLY A 928 9.32 12.33 -14.93
CA GLY A 928 10.00 12.30 -13.64
C GLY A 928 9.06 12.69 -12.49
N HIS A 929 9.46 13.68 -11.69
CA HIS A 929 8.73 14.30 -10.57
C HIS A 929 8.53 13.41 -9.33
N THR A 930 8.09 12.17 -9.51
CA THR A 930 8.09 11.17 -8.43
C THR A 930 9.41 10.45 -8.45
N HIS A 931 10.12 10.42 -7.32
CA HIS A 931 11.52 9.99 -7.24
C HIS A 931 11.74 8.47 -7.27
N GLY A 932 10.91 7.76 -8.03
CA GLY A 932 10.99 6.32 -8.29
C GLY A 932 10.92 6.01 -9.79
N GLU A 933 10.80 4.72 -10.10
CA GLU A 933 10.85 4.21 -11.47
C GLU A 933 9.79 3.15 -11.71
N LYS A 934 9.04 3.29 -12.81
CA LYS A 934 8.06 2.32 -13.26
C LYS A 934 7.79 2.41 -14.75
N HIS A 935 7.11 1.40 -15.26
CA HIS A 935 6.69 1.26 -16.63
C HIS A 935 5.22 0.81 -16.64
N ASP A 936 4.35 1.64 -17.19
CA ASP A 936 2.92 1.39 -17.38
C ASP A 936 2.58 1.38 -18.89
N TYR A 937 1.42 0.84 -19.27
CA TYR A 937 0.96 0.74 -20.66
C TYR A 937 -0.57 0.88 -20.78
N SER A 938 -1.01 1.66 -21.77
CA SER A 938 -2.42 1.80 -22.16
C SER A 938 -2.73 1.08 -23.48
N GLU A 939 -3.60 0.07 -23.43
CA GLU A 939 -4.08 -0.65 -24.63
C GLU A 939 -5.00 0.23 -25.50
N SER A 940 -5.75 1.16 -24.89
CA SER A 940 -6.63 2.09 -25.59
C SER A 940 -5.88 3.18 -26.37
N LEU A 941 -4.73 3.64 -25.85
CA LEU A 941 -3.94 4.69 -26.48
C LEU A 941 -2.80 4.14 -27.36
N GLY A 942 -2.33 2.93 -27.07
CA GLY A 942 -1.10 2.36 -27.65
C GLY A 942 0.19 2.98 -27.08
N VAL A 943 0.11 3.57 -25.88
CA VAL A 943 1.17 4.38 -25.27
C VAL A 943 1.72 3.69 -24.02
N HIS A 944 3.05 3.62 -23.94
CA HIS A 944 3.78 3.29 -22.72
C HIS A 944 4.07 4.54 -21.89
N PHE A 945 3.83 4.51 -20.58
CA PHE A 945 4.22 5.58 -19.66
C PHE A 945 5.42 5.11 -18.84
N VAL A 946 6.48 5.90 -18.76
CA VAL A 946 7.76 5.53 -18.14
C VAL A 946 8.17 6.59 -17.13
N GLU A 947 8.11 6.24 -15.85
CA GLU A 947 8.54 7.07 -14.72
C GLU A 947 10.02 6.84 -14.44
N ASN A 948 10.76 7.94 -14.21
CA ASN A 948 12.22 7.95 -14.23
C ASN A 948 12.79 9.09 -13.36
N GLY A 949 12.21 9.33 -12.18
CA GLY A 949 12.62 10.42 -11.27
C GLY A 949 13.73 10.05 -10.28
N ALA A 950 14.43 8.94 -10.48
CA ALA A 950 15.50 8.47 -9.61
C ALA A 950 16.91 8.81 -10.13
N GLY A 951 17.07 9.96 -10.82
CA GLY A 951 18.35 10.39 -11.39
C GLY A 951 19.40 10.86 -10.37
N GLY A 952 19.03 11.01 -9.10
CA GLY A 952 19.95 11.20 -7.98
C GLY A 952 20.22 12.64 -7.56
N GLY A 953 19.37 13.60 -7.95
CA GLY A 953 19.42 14.98 -7.44
C GLY A 953 18.92 15.10 -5.99
N ILE A 954 18.01 14.22 -5.62
CA ILE A 954 17.23 14.14 -4.38
C ILE A 954 17.16 12.66 -3.91
N GLN A 955 16.64 12.40 -2.70
CA GLN A 955 16.43 11.03 -2.21
C GLN A 955 15.42 10.26 -3.07
N LYS A 956 15.71 8.98 -3.32
CA LYS A 956 14.81 8.03 -3.97
C LYS A 956 13.55 7.78 -3.12
N GLU A 957 12.42 7.62 -3.78
CA GLU A 957 11.13 7.28 -3.18
C GLU A 957 10.52 6.03 -3.84
N SER A 958 9.32 5.64 -3.39
CA SER A 958 8.50 4.65 -4.09
C SER A 958 7.97 5.25 -5.40
N ALA A 959 7.95 4.45 -6.46
CA ALA A 959 7.33 4.84 -7.73
C ALA A 959 5.81 5.07 -7.58
N SER A 960 5.22 5.93 -8.42
CA SER A 960 3.84 6.37 -8.23
C SER A 960 2.81 5.27 -8.43
N GLY A 961 1.77 5.28 -7.60
CA GLY A 961 0.50 4.63 -7.95
C GLY A 961 -0.07 5.18 -9.26
N LEU A 962 -0.96 4.42 -9.89
CA LEU A 962 -1.90 4.97 -10.87
C LEU A 962 -3.07 5.59 -10.12
N THR A 963 -3.59 6.72 -10.59
CA THR A 963 -4.87 7.24 -10.08
C THR A 963 -6.00 6.30 -10.50
N THR A 964 -7.09 6.24 -9.74
CA THR A 964 -8.19 5.28 -9.99
C THR A 964 -8.77 5.42 -11.40
N TYR A 965 -9.04 6.65 -11.82
CA TYR A 965 -9.52 6.97 -13.17
C TYR A 965 -8.45 6.77 -14.27
N ALA A 966 -7.15 6.79 -13.95
CA ALA A 966 -6.11 6.38 -14.92
C ALA A 966 -6.05 4.85 -15.08
N ALA A 967 -6.31 4.09 -14.02
CA ALA A 967 -6.36 2.63 -14.05
C ALA A 967 -7.50 2.07 -14.95
N GLU A 968 -8.53 2.88 -15.26
CA GLU A 968 -9.52 2.55 -16.31
C GLU A 968 -8.88 2.41 -17.72
N TYR A 969 -7.71 3.02 -17.96
CA TYR A 969 -7.05 3.11 -19.28
C TYR A 969 -5.61 2.58 -19.31
N VAL A 970 -4.92 2.59 -18.17
CA VAL A 970 -3.48 2.35 -18.03
C VAL A 970 -3.26 1.18 -17.07
N SER A 971 -2.36 0.27 -17.43
CA SER A 971 -1.99 -0.91 -16.65
C SER A 971 -0.51 -0.90 -16.33
N ASN A 972 -0.13 -1.21 -15.08
CA ASN A 972 1.28 -1.38 -14.74
C ASN A 972 1.90 -2.57 -15.51
N VAL A 973 3.18 -2.45 -15.84
CA VAL A 973 4.00 -3.48 -16.50
C VAL A 973 5.17 -3.88 -15.60
N TRP A 974 5.81 -2.90 -14.96
CA TRP A 974 6.94 -3.08 -14.04
C TRP A 974 7.06 -1.88 -13.10
N THR A 975 7.55 -2.10 -11.89
CA THR A 975 7.85 -1.05 -10.90
C THR A 975 9.13 -1.42 -10.15
N TYR A 976 10.04 -0.47 -9.98
CA TYR A 976 11.24 -0.68 -9.19
C TYR A 976 10.96 -0.53 -7.68
N THR A 977 11.54 -1.44 -6.91
CA THR A 977 11.41 -1.49 -5.43
C THR A 977 12.77 -1.64 -4.74
N GLY A 978 13.86 -1.44 -5.49
CA GLY A 978 15.20 -1.31 -4.94
C GLY A 978 15.50 0.12 -4.47
N ASP A 979 16.52 0.23 -3.62
CA ASP A 979 17.04 1.50 -3.07
C ASP A 979 18.00 2.21 -4.05
N GLU A 980 18.34 1.59 -5.18
CA GLU A 980 19.37 2.08 -6.11
C GLU A 980 18.84 3.11 -7.13
N TYR A 981 19.64 4.14 -7.40
CA TYR A 981 19.37 5.20 -8.38
C TYR A 981 19.73 4.76 -9.81
N GLY A 982 19.09 5.33 -10.84
CA GLY A 982 19.29 4.85 -12.21
C GLY A 982 18.78 5.78 -13.32
N PHE A 983 18.70 5.21 -14.52
CA PHE A 983 18.26 5.90 -15.73
C PHE A 983 17.72 4.90 -16.76
N PHE A 984 16.99 5.37 -17.77
CA PHE A 984 16.49 4.53 -18.86
C PHE A 984 17.30 4.68 -20.15
N SER A 985 17.41 3.60 -20.93
CA SER A 985 17.86 3.62 -22.33
C SER A 985 16.75 3.16 -23.27
N LEU A 986 16.67 3.81 -24.43
CA LEU A 986 15.70 3.54 -25.48
C LEU A 986 16.48 3.27 -26.78
N THR A 987 16.43 2.03 -27.29
CA THR A 987 17.17 1.61 -28.50
C THR A 987 16.19 1.20 -29.59
N ALA A 988 16.22 1.88 -30.74
CA ALA A 988 15.24 1.77 -31.82
C ALA A 988 15.73 0.98 -33.03
N SER A 989 14.79 0.29 -33.67
CA SER A 989 14.86 -0.33 -34.99
C SER A 989 13.65 0.13 -35.84
N GLU A 990 13.42 -0.46 -37.02
CA GLU A 990 12.24 -0.16 -37.84
C GLU A 990 10.92 -0.63 -37.18
N ASP A 991 10.94 -1.79 -36.52
CA ASP A 991 9.75 -2.45 -35.96
C ASP A 991 9.64 -2.38 -34.42
N TRP A 992 10.79 -2.28 -33.71
CA TRP A 992 10.86 -2.41 -32.25
C TRP A 992 11.72 -1.33 -31.57
N LEU A 993 11.28 -0.89 -30.39
CA LEU A 993 11.97 0.00 -29.47
C LEU A 993 12.23 -0.74 -28.15
N LYS A 994 13.51 -1.00 -27.87
CA LYS A 994 13.97 -1.67 -26.66
C LYS A 994 14.14 -0.65 -25.53
N LEU A 995 13.24 -0.70 -24.55
CA LEU A 995 13.29 0.09 -23.31
C LEU A 995 14.03 -0.72 -22.24
N GLN A 996 14.97 -0.10 -21.53
CA GLN A 996 15.71 -0.76 -20.44
C GLN A 996 15.98 0.23 -19.30
N TYR A 997 15.85 -0.20 -18.04
CA TYR A 997 16.29 0.56 -16.86
C TYR A 997 17.63 0.01 -16.34
N HIS A 998 18.56 0.92 -16.06
CA HIS A 998 19.93 0.64 -15.67
C HIS A 998 20.29 1.31 -14.34
N THR A 999 20.96 0.56 -13.46
CA THR A 999 21.42 1.03 -12.15
C THR A 999 22.82 0.46 -11.81
N ALA A 1000 23.30 0.67 -10.59
CA ALA A 1000 24.56 0.18 -10.07
C ALA A 1000 24.52 -1.34 -9.82
N ASP A 1001 25.62 -2.03 -10.15
CA ASP A 1001 25.79 -3.45 -9.83
C ASP A 1001 26.36 -3.70 -8.42
N ASP A 1002 26.32 -4.97 -8.00
CA ASP A 1002 26.87 -5.54 -6.75
C ASP A 1002 28.38 -5.23 -6.50
N SER A 1003 29.11 -4.64 -7.47
CA SER A 1003 30.54 -4.33 -7.34
C SER A 1003 30.84 -2.88 -6.95
N TRP A 1004 29.84 -2.00 -6.93
CA TRP A 1004 29.96 -0.65 -6.39
C TRP A 1004 30.25 -0.65 -4.88
N THR A 1005 30.85 0.43 -4.37
CA THR A 1005 30.93 0.69 -2.93
C THR A 1005 30.90 2.19 -2.66
N PHE A 1006 29.80 2.69 -2.12
CA PHE A 1006 29.55 4.12 -1.96
C PHE A 1006 30.30 4.71 -0.74
N GLY A 1007 31.13 5.71 -1.00
CA GLY A 1007 31.78 6.54 0.02
C GLY A 1007 31.02 7.84 0.23
N SER A 1008 31.37 8.61 1.27
CA SER A 1008 30.74 9.90 1.58
C SER A 1008 31.15 11.05 0.62
N SER A 1009 31.69 10.71 -0.55
CA SER A 1009 32.00 11.57 -1.71
C SER A 1009 32.48 10.66 -2.85
N MET A 1010 32.37 11.11 -4.10
CA MET A 1010 32.75 10.28 -5.25
C MET A 1010 34.23 9.86 -5.23
N GLY A 1011 35.12 10.68 -4.66
CA GLY A 1011 36.54 10.33 -4.46
C GLY A 1011 36.80 9.28 -3.35
N ALA A 1012 35.78 8.89 -2.60
CA ALA A 1012 35.79 7.77 -1.65
C ALA A 1012 34.93 6.58 -2.12
N THR A 1013 34.14 6.75 -3.19
CA THR A 1013 33.36 5.69 -3.85
C THR A 1013 34.28 4.83 -4.71
N THR A 1014 34.02 3.51 -4.74
CA THR A 1014 34.59 2.60 -5.72
C THR A 1014 33.53 2.34 -6.79
N ALA A 1015 33.85 2.69 -8.04
CA ALA A 1015 32.98 2.45 -9.19
C ALA A 1015 32.94 0.95 -9.54
N GLY A 1016 31.73 0.45 -9.78
CA GLY A 1016 31.44 -0.89 -10.28
C GLY A 1016 30.95 -0.86 -11.74
N GLY A 1017 30.16 -1.87 -12.12
CA GLY A 1017 29.53 -1.98 -13.44
C GLY A 1017 28.11 -1.40 -13.49
N VAL A 1018 27.45 -1.63 -14.63
CA VAL A 1018 26.03 -1.27 -14.86
C VAL A 1018 25.20 -2.56 -14.84
N GLU A 1019 24.08 -2.56 -14.11
CA GLU A 1019 23.12 -3.66 -14.10
C GLU A 1019 21.77 -3.21 -14.68
N THR A 1020 21.25 -3.97 -15.63
CA THR A 1020 19.89 -3.78 -16.16
C THR A 1020 18.87 -4.54 -15.28
N LYS A 1021 17.93 -3.83 -14.64
CA LYS A 1021 16.86 -4.44 -13.82
C LYS A 1021 15.51 -4.57 -14.54
N HIS A 1022 15.34 -3.90 -15.69
CA HIS A 1022 14.15 -3.99 -16.55
C HIS A 1022 14.55 -3.99 -18.02
N CYS A 1023 13.84 -4.75 -18.85
CA CYS A 1023 14.05 -4.79 -20.29
C CYS A 1023 12.75 -5.19 -21.01
N TRP A 1024 12.27 -4.32 -21.90
CA TRP A 1024 11.01 -4.50 -22.61
C TRP A 1024 11.15 -4.12 -24.10
N TYR A 1025 10.48 -4.86 -24.97
CA TYR A 1025 10.39 -4.59 -26.40
C TYR A 1025 9.03 -3.97 -26.71
N ILE A 1026 9.01 -2.67 -27.02
CA ILE A 1026 7.82 -1.92 -27.47
C ILE A 1026 7.72 -2.04 -29.00
N PRO A 1027 6.59 -2.49 -29.58
CA PRO A 1027 6.39 -2.62 -31.02
C PRO A 1027 5.89 -1.32 -31.66
N ALA A 1028 6.24 -1.09 -32.93
CA ALA A 1028 5.87 0.10 -33.69
C ALA A 1028 4.36 0.17 -34.05
N ASP A 1029 3.60 -0.90 -33.79
CA ASP A 1029 2.13 -0.92 -33.92
C ASP A 1029 1.37 -0.47 -32.66
N GLY A 1030 2.07 -0.17 -31.57
CA GLY A 1030 1.48 0.31 -30.31
C GLY A 1030 0.84 -0.77 -29.44
N THR A 1031 0.98 -2.07 -29.77
CA THR A 1031 0.56 -3.16 -28.88
C THR A 1031 1.47 -3.26 -27.65
N LYS A 1032 1.05 -3.98 -26.58
CA LYS A 1032 1.73 -4.00 -25.27
C LYS A 1032 3.21 -4.43 -25.30
N GLY A 1033 3.66 -5.12 -26.34
CA GLY A 1033 5.02 -5.64 -26.42
C GLY A 1033 5.30 -6.79 -25.44
N GLU A 1034 6.58 -7.09 -25.23
CA GLU A 1034 7.02 -8.23 -24.44
C GLU A 1034 8.32 -7.99 -23.66
N GLU A 1035 8.53 -8.73 -22.58
CA GLU A 1035 9.76 -8.72 -21.78
C GLU A 1035 10.95 -9.29 -22.59
N CYS A 1036 12.15 -8.74 -22.39
CA CYS A 1036 13.35 -9.30 -23.01
C CYS A 1036 13.66 -10.69 -22.48
N SER A 1037 13.77 -11.68 -23.38
CA SER A 1037 14.27 -13.01 -23.02
C SER A 1037 15.75 -12.98 -22.59
N SER A 1038 16.06 -13.75 -21.53
CA SER A 1038 17.36 -13.87 -20.85
C SER A 1038 18.25 -14.98 -21.39
#